data_AF-A0A7Y4T7L0-F1
#
_entry.id   AF-A0A7Y4T7L0-F1
#
_cell.length_a   1.000
_cell.length_b   1.000
_cell.length_c   1.000
_cell.angle_alpha   90.00
_cell.angle_beta   90.00
_cell.angle_gamma   90.00
#
_symmetry.space_group_name_H-M   'P 1'
#
loop_
_entity.id
_entity.type
_entity.pdbx_description
1 polymer ?
#
loop_
_entity_poly.entity_id
_entity_poly.type
_entity_poly.pdbx_seq_one_letter_code
_entity_poly.pdbx_strand_id
1 'polypeptide(L)'
;MQHILASGCNDVNAGHIDIDKYHNKTLLDLTKFRAFSILNYMSDAECRYRKVGGGAWIIAMSDCLKVNVPGVESILDCEFTLNTESGGVEYEYEIRVKCTLDGWGNWFSSKFNSYCGPEGIETNPSKIGATELEYSSTIAEEGRLSRDGGQTFFKIETYQNNKIRFENLEPNTQYWFKCRTKCDYNSQWSAFTPLKSVHTSCNEPQASNLITYGANMGINLGIRCERNADRYEFNIRRKGESQWRTSGPTQNDSYIFPDNVAKGDIYQFRCKLECGGTWTPYSVIIEGMIPVQCPQPVKSEIGVNQITNNSAHLFCRSGHGGNVVEKHIFRYREQNGSTWTTKRTENNEVDISRLNGNTEYVMEVQHECTNGVTGNWSGTINFKTDQACNVNNSAVRFANISYNSVDLICDQTERDGYEWEVKRVRDGRKSNVANPILQNVYTHLGLDQGEEYAVRLKVTCGAEKSEWTQEKFFTTSSCLAPNLNEISITDIENHNAVFRFSGNSQSGLEWQYRQVGNPNWRRLITNQNDILLDSLVGNSNYECRLRIKCSEIPLINSNYSSIVFFSTTCDSRILRFSAITPTTITVHASDVGASQYIFKLIQESGSTLERMSNSPVYTFTALVPATDYEFQVKAICNGNGNFSISSFASTEEIVPMQCLAPTRGQMSTSNVTISSVQLNCSKGNVDGFYFRYGTIGTLVESGLLTEGTYAVSGLRPGTIYGYQCRVKCGATLSPWSDTVYFRTQTQAFAISTGCPPPYEKELYAFNIGNTNSALICYTEADQFQFRYKDTASTQWIDLPIQKTNFTSLNTLSPETIYEYQCKIECNGSFGFYSASRYFKTLSLNECLSSDKENFAAINIRKNEATLLSLNQAKLYKFRYKEILDETWIFTDTSSSPLVKINQLKPNSFYIYQVQTLCANNKISSFSTSRFFKTREDCQFDTLQDVGVFVVNDTIISLQVNQQNYFRIEIRYREKGMTDWILKSFSKGDIPILEIQVKKNVKYELQGLVYCADNNNSQWSESRIFSTLGNTANKNFEFTTIKIFPNPGNGLLDLDLPLSAQVQVYDSYGKLEYVFHLDEGLGSVDISKLHQGVYYLKIGSKSFTKCIRYIKI
;
A
#
# COMPACT_ATOMS: atom_id res chain seq x y z
N MET A 1 -8.89 42.23 -88.37
CA MET A 1 -8.37 42.05 -89.75
C MET A 1 -7.14 41.19 -89.63
N GLN A 2 -7.11 39.91 -90.02
CA GLN A 2 -7.59 39.31 -91.27
C GLN A 2 -7.96 37.82 -91.09
N HIS A 3 -8.98 37.39 -91.83
CA HIS A 3 -9.35 36.03 -92.24
C HIS A 3 -9.90 35.02 -91.21
N ILE A 4 -11.22 35.12 -90.97
CA ILE A 4 -12.12 33.97 -90.97
C ILE A 4 -12.48 33.71 -92.43
N LEU A 5 -12.28 32.50 -92.94
CA LEU A 5 -13.13 31.94 -93.99
C LEU A 5 -13.23 30.42 -93.84
N ALA A 6 -14.49 29.99 -93.74
CA ALA A 6 -15.01 28.69 -94.12
C ALA A 6 -14.50 27.46 -93.36
N SER A 7 -15.27 27.04 -92.36
CA SER A 7 -15.29 25.64 -91.96
C SER A 7 -16.72 25.32 -91.49
N GLY A 8 -17.38 24.39 -92.20
CA GLY A 8 -18.77 24.00 -91.91
C GLY A 8 -18.86 23.25 -90.57
N CYS A 9 -20.07 22.87 -90.16
CA CYS A 9 -20.36 22.17 -88.89
C CYS A 9 -19.53 20.86 -88.68
N ASN A 10 -18.77 20.42 -89.68
CA ASN A 10 -17.87 19.25 -89.65
C ASN A 10 -16.41 19.54 -89.23
N ASP A 11 -15.99 20.81 -89.15
CA ASP A 11 -14.62 21.21 -88.79
C ASP A 11 -14.53 21.76 -87.35
N VAL A 12 -15.51 21.43 -86.51
CA VAL A 12 -15.50 21.76 -85.08
C VAL A 12 -14.43 20.88 -84.41
N ASN A 13 -13.22 21.39 -84.28
CA ASN A 13 -12.23 20.80 -83.39
C ASN A 13 -12.72 20.98 -81.95
N ALA A 14 -13.07 19.88 -81.29
CA ALA A 14 -13.33 19.84 -79.86
C ALA A 14 -12.02 20.14 -79.11
N GLY A 15 -11.66 21.43 -79.01
CA GLY A 15 -10.55 21.88 -78.18
C GLY A 15 -10.96 21.74 -76.72
N HIS A 16 -10.22 20.95 -75.94
CA HIS A 16 -10.16 20.92 -74.47
C HIS A 16 -11.44 20.63 -73.66
N ILE A 17 -11.94 19.39 -73.66
CA ILE A 17 -12.99 18.99 -72.72
C ILE A 17 -12.48 19.05 -71.27
N ASP A 18 -12.97 20.02 -70.49
CA ASP A 18 -12.71 20.11 -69.04
C ASP A 18 -13.80 19.34 -68.29
N ILE A 19 -13.41 18.27 -67.59
CA ILE A 19 -14.31 17.46 -66.77
C ILE A 19 -14.30 18.07 -65.35
N ASP A 20 -15.18 19.03 -65.10
CA ASP A 20 -15.37 19.59 -63.77
C ASP A 20 -16.14 18.60 -62.88
N LYS A 21 -15.41 17.95 -61.96
CA LYS A 21 -15.96 17.02 -60.96
C LYS A 21 -16.67 17.79 -59.84
N TYR A 22 -17.97 18.02 -59.96
CA TYR A 22 -18.80 18.53 -58.87
C TYR A 22 -19.41 17.39 -58.06
N HIS A 23 -18.92 17.18 -56.83
CA HIS A 23 -19.65 16.42 -55.81
C HIS A 23 -20.84 17.23 -55.31
N ASN A 24 -21.98 17.17 -56.00
CA ASN A 24 -23.23 17.68 -55.44
C ASN A 24 -24.10 16.52 -54.91
N LYS A 25 -24.51 16.66 -53.65
CA LYS A 25 -24.81 15.59 -52.70
C LYS A 25 -26.19 14.92 -52.85
N THR A 26 -26.84 14.95 -54.02
CA THR A 26 -28.28 14.58 -54.10
C THR A 26 -28.80 13.82 -55.32
N LEU A 27 -28.03 13.53 -56.39
CA LEU A 27 -28.50 12.71 -57.53
C LEU A 27 -27.31 11.98 -58.19
N LEU A 28 -27.59 10.84 -58.87
CA LEU A 28 -26.62 9.96 -59.53
C LEU A 28 -25.48 10.73 -60.22
N ASP A 29 -24.25 10.20 -60.09
CA ASP A 29 -22.98 10.80 -60.55
C ASP A 29 -23.11 11.61 -61.85
N LEU A 30 -23.03 12.94 -61.71
CA LEU A 30 -23.03 13.89 -62.81
C LEU A 30 -21.61 14.09 -63.33
N THR A 31 -21.38 13.85 -64.62
CA THR A 31 -20.14 14.26 -65.30
C THR A 31 -20.45 15.50 -66.14
N LYS A 32 -20.13 16.71 -65.68
CA LYS A 32 -20.38 17.92 -66.47
C LYS A 32 -19.37 18.00 -67.62
N PHE A 33 -19.87 18.34 -68.81
CA PHE A 33 -19.03 18.69 -69.96
C PHE A 33 -19.26 20.18 -70.26
N ARG A 34 -18.21 20.89 -70.67
CA ARG A 34 -18.30 22.28 -71.16
C ARG A 34 -17.87 22.31 -72.62
N ALA A 35 -18.67 22.92 -73.49
CA ALA A 35 -18.35 23.06 -74.92
C ALA A 35 -18.02 24.51 -75.29
N PHE A 36 -17.15 24.67 -76.29
CA PHE A 36 -16.31 25.85 -76.57
C PHE A 36 -16.98 26.94 -77.42
N SER A 37 -16.37 28.12 -77.40
CA SER A 37 -16.70 29.28 -78.23
C SER A 37 -16.24 29.11 -79.68
N ILE A 38 -17.16 29.05 -80.65
CA ILE A 38 -16.86 29.27 -82.07
C ILE A 38 -18.07 29.89 -82.79
N LEU A 39 -17.86 31.07 -83.38
CA LEU A 39 -18.23 31.58 -84.71
C LEU A 39 -19.43 31.01 -85.51
N ASN A 40 -20.58 30.69 -84.89
CA ASN A 40 -21.97 30.93 -85.37
C ASN A 40 -23.05 30.00 -84.76
N TYR A 41 -24.31 30.45 -84.87
CA TYR A 41 -25.58 29.95 -84.31
C TYR A 41 -25.75 28.41 -84.19
N MET A 42 -25.58 27.89 -82.97
CA MET A 42 -25.95 26.53 -82.55
C MET A 42 -27.29 26.52 -81.77
N SER A 43 -28.03 25.40 -81.83
CA SER A 43 -29.34 25.25 -81.19
C SER A 43 -29.42 24.14 -80.13
N ASP A 44 -28.62 23.07 -80.26
CA ASP A 44 -28.74 21.88 -79.39
C ASP A 44 -27.47 21.01 -79.42
N ALA A 45 -27.30 20.11 -78.45
CA ALA A 45 -26.21 19.14 -78.40
C ALA A 45 -26.69 17.79 -77.86
N GLU A 46 -26.15 16.70 -78.40
CA GLU A 46 -26.53 15.33 -78.03
C GLU A 46 -25.28 14.55 -77.60
N CYS A 47 -25.39 13.82 -76.49
CA CYS A 47 -24.36 12.92 -76.00
C CYS A 47 -24.95 11.51 -75.83
N ARG A 48 -24.20 10.50 -76.24
CA ARG A 48 -24.51 9.09 -75.99
C ARG A 48 -23.31 8.37 -75.42
N TYR A 49 -23.52 7.37 -74.59
CA TYR A 49 -22.45 6.60 -73.96
C TYR A 49 -22.78 5.11 -73.86
N ARG A 50 -21.76 4.27 -73.77
CA ARG A 50 -21.87 2.83 -73.49
C ARG A 50 -20.58 2.29 -72.87
N LYS A 51 -20.67 1.13 -72.25
CA LYS A 51 -19.48 0.39 -71.77
C LYS A 51 -18.65 -0.05 -72.98
N VAL A 52 -17.33 0.10 -72.91
CA VAL A 52 -16.45 -0.30 -74.03
C VAL A 52 -16.61 -1.80 -74.31
N GLY A 53 -16.98 -2.14 -75.55
CA GLY A 53 -17.32 -3.52 -75.96
C GLY A 53 -18.80 -3.93 -75.79
N GLY A 54 -19.66 -3.04 -75.26
CA GLY A 54 -21.10 -3.24 -75.14
C GLY A 54 -21.87 -2.92 -76.43
N GLY A 55 -23.06 -3.52 -76.60
CA GLY A 55 -23.83 -3.44 -77.86
C GLY A 55 -24.58 -2.12 -78.09
N ALA A 56 -25.44 -1.69 -77.16
CA ALA A 56 -26.34 -0.55 -77.36
C ALA A 56 -25.80 0.75 -76.75
N TRP A 57 -25.96 1.86 -77.47
CA TRP A 57 -25.69 3.22 -76.98
C TRP A 57 -26.85 3.73 -76.13
N ILE A 58 -26.55 4.38 -75.01
CA ILE A 58 -27.51 5.03 -74.11
C ILE A 58 -27.42 6.54 -74.33
N ILE A 59 -28.54 7.23 -74.55
CA ILE A 59 -28.55 8.68 -74.71
C ILE A 59 -28.51 9.34 -73.32
N ALA A 60 -27.56 10.25 -73.13
CA ALA A 60 -27.43 11.03 -71.90
C ALA A 60 -28.42 12.21 -71.91
N MET A 61 -29.03 12.50 -70.77
CA MET A 61 -29.89 13.69 -70.63
C MET A 61 -29.05 14.95 -70.61
N SER A 62 -29.45 15.98 -71.34
CA SER A 62 -28.72 17.24 -71.51
C SER A 62 -29.51 18.45 -71.03
N ASP A 63 -28.87 19.35 -70.29
CA ASP A 63 -29.35 20.72 -70.04
C ASP A 63 -28.36 21.71 -70.67
N CYS A 64 -28.79 22.40 -71.73
CA CYS A 64 -27.96 23.34 -72.47
C CYS A 64 -28.39 24.79 -72.22
N LEU A 65 -27.43 25.65 -71.89
CA LEU A 65 -27.65 27.08 -71.68
C LEU A 65 -26.88 27.89 -72.74
N LYS A 66 -27.61 28.77 -73.44
CA LYS A 66 -27.04 29.62 -74.48
C LYS A 66 -26.61 30.95 -73.88
N VAL A 67 -25.32 31.25 -73.94
CA VAL A 67 -24.76 32.50 -73.39
C VAL A 67 -24.31 33.40 -74.54
N ASN A 68 -24.97 34.55 -74.67
CA ASN A 68 -24.61 35.57 -75.66
C ASN A 68 -23.69 36.61 -75.00
N VAL A 69 -22.44 36.70 -75.46
CA VAL A 69 -21.47 37.68 -74.99
C VAL A 69 -21.35 38.81 -76.03
N PRO A 70 -21.39 40.10 -75.66
CA PRO A 70 -21.26 41.19 -76.64
C PRO A 70 -19.82 41.29 -77.19
N GLY A 71 -19.65 41.08 -78.49
CA GLY A 71 -18.40 41.35 -79.23
C GLY A 71 -17.57 40.12 -79.65
N VAL A 72 -17.93 38.91 -79.22
CA VAL A 72 -17.39 37.61 -79.69
C VAL A 72 -18.55 36.59 -79.64
N GLU A 73 -18.53 35.52 -80.45
CA GLU A 73 -19.72 34.72 -80.75
C GLU A 73 -20.37 33.94 -79.61
N SER A 74 -21.64 33.60 -79.84
CA SER A 74 -22.50 32.81 -78.97
C SER A 74 -21.89 31.47 -78.58
N ILE A 75 -21.83 31.20 -77.27
CA ILE A 75 -21.33 29.96 -76.68
C ILE A 75 -22.53 29.10 -76.28
N LEU A 76 -22.47 27.79 -76.58
CA LEU A 76 -23.44 26.80 -76.14
C LEU A 76 -22.79 25.94 -75.05
N ASP A 77 -23.19 26.15 -73.80
CA ASP A 77 -22.69 25.37 -72.66
C ASP A 77 -23.72 24.27 -72.32
N CYS A 78 -23.31 23.00 -72.37
CA CYS A 78 -24.23 21.85 -72.29
C CYS A 78 -23.77 20.85 -71.25
N GLU A 79 -24.59 20.62 -70.24
CA GLU A 79 -24.35 19.66 -69.18
C GLU A 79 -25.03 18.32 -69.48
N PHE A 80 -24.27 17.22 -69.54
CA PHE A 80 -24.81 15.87 -69.80
C PHE A 80 -24.72 14.99 -68.55
N THR A 81 -25.79 14.26 -68.21
CA THR A 81 -25.80 13.34 -67.07
C THR A 81 -25.66 11.88 -67.53
N LEU A 82 -24.64 11.16 -67.04
CA LEU A 82 -24.36 9.76 -67.41
C LEU A 82 -24.50 8.83 -66.19
N ASN A 83 -25.41 7.86 -66.25
CA ASN A 83 -25.55 6.83 -65.22
C ASN A 83 -24.59 5.66 -65.51
N THR A 84 -23.50 5.55 -64.74
CA THR A 84 -22.46 4.51 -64.92
C THR A 84 -22.41 3.52 -63.75
N GLU A 85 -21.86 2.33 -63.98
CA GLU A 85 -21.57 1.35 -62.93
C GLU A 85 -20.29 1.78 -62.17
N SER A 86 -20.28 1.60 -60.84
CA SER A 86 -19.09 1.87 -60.02
C SER A 86 -17.98 0.84 -60.25
N GLY A 87 -16.71 1.25 -60.06
CA GLY A 87 -15.58 0.32 -60.00
C GLY A 87 -14.55 0.38 -61.15
N GLY A 88 -14.30 1.54 -61.77
CA GLY A 88 -13.20 1.68 -62.73
C GLY A 88 -13.52 1.14 -64.13
N VAL A 89 -14.80 1.04 -64.48
CA VAL A 89 -15.25 0.49 -65.76
C VAL A 89 -15.04 1.52 -66.87
N GLU A 90 -14.41 1.12 -67.98
CA GLU A 90 -14.21 2.00 -69.14
C GLU A 90 -15.50 2.13 -69.96
N TYR A 91 -15.94 3.38 -70.14
CA TYR A 91 -17.04 3.79 -71.00
C TYR A 91 -16.50 4.58 -72.18
N GLU A 92 -17.13 4.42 -73.34
CA GLU A 92 -16.96 5.32 -74.47
C GLU A 92 -18.21 6.18 -74.61
N TYR A 93 -18.00 7.44 -74.98
CA TYR A 93 -19.06 8.39 -75.24
C TYR A 93 -18.83 9.08 -76.56
N GLU A 94 -19.92 9.53 -77.16
CA GLU A 94 -19.91 10.32 -78.38
C GLU A 94 -20.76 11.56 -78.17
N ILE A 95 -20.28 12.71 -78.64
CA ILE A 95 -21.01 13.99 -78.62
C ILE A 95 -21.10 14.55 -80.03
N ARG A 96 -22.25 15.12 -80.37
CA ARG A 96 -22.41 15.96 -81.56
C ARG A 96 -23.27 17.17 -81.25
N VAL A 97 -23.11 18.23 -82.06
CA VAL A 97 -23.85 19.48 -81.90
C VAL A 97 -24.73 19.75 -83.12
N LYS A 98 -25.85 20.44 -82.92
CA LYS A 98 -26.80 20.83 -83.97
C LYS A 98 -26.63 22.30 -84.31
N CYS A 99 -26.21 22.56 -85.55
CA CYS A 99 -26.14 23.90 -86.13
C CYS A 99 -27.53 24.30 -86.68
N THR A 100 -27.92 25.57 -86.51
CA THR A 100 -29.30 26.02 -86.83
C THR A 100 -29.66 25.95 -88.32
N LEU A 101 -28.67 25.89 -89.23
CA LEU A 101 -28.87 25.87 -90.70
C LEU A 101 -28.43 24.56 -91.38
N ASP A 102 -27.44 23.83 -90.83
CA ASP A 102 -26.81 22.65 -91.46
C ASP A 102 -27.21 21.30 -90.82
N GLY A 103 -28.04 21.31 -89.78
CA GLY A 103 -28.44 20.09 -89.07
C GLY A 103 -27.40 19.60 -88.06
N TRP A 104 -27.39 18.30 -87.77
CA TRP A 104 -26.46 17.69 -86.80
C TRP A 104 -25.08 17.49 -87.43
N GLY A 105 -24.04 17.93 -86.73
CA GLY A 105 -22.64 17.64 -87.09
C GLY A 105 -22.23 16.18 -86.81
N ASN A 106 -20.97 15.87 -87.09
CA ASN A 106 -20.38 14.55 -86.85
C ASN A 106 -20.27 14.22 -85.35
N TRP A 107 -20.32 12.92 -85.04
CA TRP A 107 -20.03 12.40 -83.70
C TRP A 107 -18.54 12.48 -83.40
N PHE A 108 -18.20 13.04 -82.25
CA PHE A 108 -16.87 13.00 -81.67
C PHE A 108 -16.83 11.98 -80.54
N SER A 109 -15.98 10.97 -80.68
CA SER A 109 -15.88 9.86 -79.73
C SER A 109 -14.69 10.03 -78.79
N SER A 110 -14.88 9.72 -77.51
CA SER A 110 -13.80 9.64 -76.52
C SER A 110 -14.13 8.61 -75.44
N LYS A 111 -13.16 8.30 -74.58
CA LYS A 111 -13.28 7.29 -73.53
C LYS A 111 -13.03 7.88 -72.14
N PHE A 112 -13.70 7.34 -71.14
CA PHE A 112 -13.47 7.67 -69.73
C PHE A 112 -13.72 6.46 -68.83
N ASN A 113 -13.11 6.43 -67.65
CA ASN A 113 -13.34 5.39 -66.64
C ASN A 113 -14.31 5.90 -65.56
N SER A 114 -15.23 5.05 -65.09
CA SER A 114 -16.05 5.37 -63.92
C SER A 114 -15.17 5.41 -62.66
N TYR A 115 -15.07 6.57 -61.99
CA TYR A 115 -14.04 6.80 -60.98
C TYR A 115 -14.41 6.22 -59.60
N CYS A 116 -13.73 5.15 -59.19
CA CYS A 116 -13.59 4.75 -57.78
C CYS A 116 -12.31 3.91 -57.59
N GLY A 117 -11.14 4.54 -57.72
CA GLY A 117 -9.84 3.90 -57.50
C GLY A 117 -8.88 4.83 -56.73
N PRO A 118 -7.87 4.28 -56.02
CA PRO A 118 -6.91 5.07 -55.24
C PRO A 118 -5.88 5.83 -56.08
N GLU A 119 -5.94 5.74 -57.41
CA GLU A 119 -4.98 6.36 -58.32
C GLU A 119 -5.09 7.89 -58.30
N GLY A 120 -3.95 8.56 -58.06
CA GLY A 120 -3.84 10.02 -58.00
C GLY A 120 -3.84 10.63 -56.59
N ILE A 121 -4.02 9.84 -55.53
CA ILE A 121 -3.95 10.35 -54.15
C ILE A 121 -2.48 10.54 -53.73
N GLU A 122 -2.07 11.78 -53.42
CA GLU A 122 -0.74 12.07 -52.87
C GLU A 122 -0.55 11.43 -51.49
N THR A 123 0.50 10.60 -51.36
CA THR A 123 0.86 9.91 -50.10
C THR A 123 2.11 10.47 -49.44
N ASN A 124 2.66 11.57 -49.96
CA ASN A 124 3.80 12.26 -49.35
C ASN A 124 3.26 13.35 -48.40
N PRO A 125 3.83 13.49 -47.19
CA PRO A 125 3.41 14.53 -46.27
C PRO A 125 3.76 15.92 -46.83
N SER A 126 2.83 16.86 -46.72
CA SER A 126 3.04 18.28 -47.00
C SER A 126 3.74 19.00 -45.83
N LYS A 127 3.67 18.44 -44.61
CA LYS A 127 4.41 18.91 -43.43
C LYS A 127 4.87 17.75 -42.56
N ILE A 128 6.13 17.79 -42.15
CA ILE A 128 6.72 16.84 -41.19
C ILE A 128 7.18 17.62 -39.96
N GLY A 129 6.47 17.46 -38.85
CA GLY A 129 6.82 18.01 -37.55
C GLY A 129 7.37 16.95 -36.59
N ALA A 130 7.84 17.40 -35.43
CA ALA A 130 8.35 16.49 -34.40
C ALA A 130 7.24 15.66 -33.75
N THR A 131 6.03 16.20 -33.68
CA THR A 131 4.86 15.53 -33.09
C THR A 131 3.67 15.52 -34.04
N GLU A 132 3.88 15.87 -35.31
CA GLU A 132 2.81 15.96 -36.29
C GLU A 132 3.22 15.55 -37.71
N LEU A 133 2.27 15.03 -38.47
CA LEU A 133 2.37 14.78 -39.90
C LEU A 133 1.13 15.33 -40.58
N GLU A 134 1.31 16.10 -41.65
CA GLU A 134 0.22 16.65 -42.45
C GLU A 134 0.33 16.19 -43.89
N TYR A 135 -0.79 15.79 -44.48
CA TYR A 135 -0.92 15.41 -45.89
C TYR A 135 -1.95 16.31 -46.53
N SER A 136 -1.52 17.11 -47.50
CA SER A 136 -2.43 17.89 -48.33
C SER A 136 -2.97 16.98 -49.43
N SER A 137 -4.29 16.92 -49.57
CA SER A 137 -4.94 16.20 -50.67
C SER A 137 -6.18 16.98 -51.09
N THR A 138 -6.69 16.77 -52.29
CA THR A 138 -7.99 17.29 -52.73
C THR A 138 -9.07 16.20 -52.79
N ILE A 139 -8.67 14.93 -52.62
CA ILE A 139 -9.52 13.75 -52.88
C ILE A 139 -9.44 12.67 -51.79
N ALA A 140 -8.38 12.62 -50.96
CA ALA A 140 -8.30 11.64 -49.87
C ALA A 140 -9.29 11.98 -48.77
N GLU A 141 -10.12 11.04 -48.30
CA GLU A 141 -11.12 11.31 -47.25
C GLU A 141 -10.81 10.62 -45.91
N GLU A 142 -10.02 9.54 -45.92
CA GLU A 142 -9.56 8.83 -44.72
C GLU A 142 -8.08 8.51 -44.85
N GLY A 143 -7.29 8.85 -43.83
CA GLY A 143 -5.90 8.49 -43.68
C GLY A 143 -5.69 7.61 -42.47
N ARG A 144 -4.76 6.65 -42.56
CA ARG A 144 -4.39 5.75 -41.47
C ARG A 144 -2.89 5.74 -41.27
N LEU A 145 -2.48 5.80 -40.01
CA LEU A 145 -1.09 5.80 -39.58
C LEU A 145 -0.79 4.57 -38.72
N SER A 146 0.33 3.91 -39.01
CA SER A 146 0.84 2.71 -38.36
C SER A 146 2.26 2.94 -37.84
N ARG A 147 2.66 2.23 -36.78
CA ARG A 147 4.02 2.19 -36.21
C ARG A 147 4.77 0.87 -36.49
N ASP A 148 4.14 -0.09 -37.13
CA ASP A 148 4.58 -1.48 -37.21
C ASP A 148 4.59 -2.02 -38.65
N GLY A 149 5.00 -1.19 -39.61
CA GLY A 149 5.07 -1.61 -41.02
C GLY A 149 3.70 -1.75 -41.70
N GLY A 150 2.63 -1.22 -41.09
CA GLY A 150 1.27 -1.32 -41.61
C GLY A 150 0.49 -2.54 -41.14
N GLN A 151 0.97 -3.27 -40.11
CA GLN A 151 0.25 -4.40 -39.52
C GLN A 151 -0.94 -3.92 -38.68
N THR A 152 -0.74 -2.88 -37.87
CA THR A 152 -1.79 -2.22 -37.08
C THR A 152 -1.78 -0.71 -37.30
N PHE A 153 -2.96 -0.13 -37.49
CA PHE A 153 -3.12 1.32 -37.67
C PHE A 153 -3.72 1.90 -36.39
N PHE A 154 -2.90 2.63 -35.65
CA PHE A 154 -3.24 3.16 -34.33
C PHE A 154 -3.89 4.55 -34.40
N LYS A 155 -3.73 5.27 -35.52
CA LYS A 155 -4.44 6.53 -35.78
C LYS A 155 -5.17 6.50 -37.11
N ILE A 156 -6.40 6.99 -37.09
CA ILE A 156 -7.26 7.14 -38.27
C ILE A 156 -7.79 8.56 -38.23
N GLU A 157 -7.49 9.33 -39.27
CA GLU A 157 -7.90 10.74 -39.37
C GLU A 157 -8.71 10.93 -40.66
N THR A 158 -9.75 11.75 -40.56
CA THR A 158 -10.60 12.10 -41.71
C THR A 158 -10.21 13.44 -42.27
N TYR A 159 -10.42 13.60 -43.58
CA TYR A 159 -10.14 14.82 -44.31
C TYR A 159 -10.92 16.03 -43.80
N GLN A 160 -10.21 17.11 -43.48
CA GLN A 160 -10.78 18.40 -43.10
C GLN A 160 -9.96 19.53 -43.72
N ASN A 161 -10.61 20.52 -44.34
CA ASN A 161 -9.97 21.69 -44.95
C ASN A 161 -8.79 21.36 -45.89
N ASN A 162 -8.97 20.39 -46.80
CA ASN A 162 -7.95 19.94 -47.76
C ASN A 162 -6.72 19.25 -47.16
N LYS A 163 -6.82 18.75 -45.93
CA LYS A 163 -5.71 18.15 -45.19
C LYS A 163 -6.13 16.95 -44.35
N ILE A 164 -5.19 16.02 -44.18
CA ILE A 164 -5.23 14.97 -43.16
C ILE A 164 -4.05 15.23 -42.23
N ARG A 165 -4.33 15.57 -40.97
CA ARG A 165 -3.32 15.93 -39.96
C ARG A 165 -3.34 14.94 -38.81
N PHE A 166 -2.18 14.35 -38.54
CA PHE A 166 -1.94 13.51 -37.37
C PHE A 166 -1.10 14.29 -36.37
N GLU A 167 -1.62 14.56 -35.18
CA GLU A 167 -0.92 15.28 -34.10
C GLU A 167 -0.50 14.32 -32.98
N ASN A 168 0.18 14.79 -31.91
CA ASN A 168 0.58 13.97 -30.75
C ASN A 168 1.35 12.68 -31.12
N LEU A 169 2.24 12.77 -32.11
CA LEU A 169 3.14 11.70 -32.52
C LEU A 169 4.43 11.74 -31.70
N GLU A 170 5.10 10.59 -31.61
CA GLU A 170 6.44 10.53 -31.03
C GLU A 170 7.47 11.13 -32.00
N PRO A 171 8.39 11.99 -31.53
CA PRO A 171 9.51 12.51 -32.31
C PRO A 171 10.49 11.42 -32.72
N ASN A 172 11.23 11.67 -33.81
CA ASN A 172 12.22 10.74 -34.36
C ASN A 172 11.69 9.30 -34.54
N THR A 173 10.45 9.15 -35.01
CA THR A 173 9.80 7.84 -35.10
C THR A 173 9.33 7.58 -36.52
N GLN A 174 9.60 6.39 -37.04
CA GLN A 174 9.12 5.95 -38.34
C GLN A 174 7.65 5.50 -38.25
N TYR A 175 6.84 6.00 -39.17
CA TYR A 175 5.44 5.66 -39.34
C TYR A 175 5.16 5.18 -40.76
N TRP A 176 4.07 4.45 -40.94
CA TRP A 176 3.56 4.04 -42.24
C TRP A 176 2.15 4.56 -42.46
N PHE A 177 1.98 5.26 -43.56
CA PHE A 177 0.75 5.94 -43.95
C PHE A 177 0.10 5.27 -45.16
N LYS A 178 -1.24 5.19 -45.14
CA LYS A 178 -2.06 4.89 -46.31
C LYS A 178 -3.37 5.67 -46.21
N CYS A 179 -4.00 5.95 -47.35
CA CYS A 179 -5.23 6.72 -47.42
C CYS A 179 -6.17 6.18 -48.48
N ARG A 180 -7.43 6.62 -48.46
CA ARG A 180 -8.46 6.26 -49.44
C ARG A 180 -9.51 7.35 -49.55
N THR A 181 -10.24 7.33 -50.65
CA THR A 181 -11.39 8.22 -50.91
C THR A 181 -12.71 7.45 -50.83
N LYS A 182 -13.80 8.18 -50.56
CA LYS A 182 -15.16 7.65 -50.54
C LYS A 182 -15.79 7.87 -51.91
N CYS A 183 -16.34 6.82 -52.49
CA CYS A 183 -16.72 6.82 -53.90
C CYS A 183 -18.18 7.17 -54.16
N ASP A 184 -19.04 7.16 -53.14
CA ASP A 184 -20.46 7.45 -53.29
C ASP A 184 -21.11 7.92 -51.97
N TYR A 185 -22.35 8.40 -52.09
CA TYR A 185 -23.18 8.80 -50.94
C TYR A 185 -23.54 7.62 -50.02
N ASN A 186 -23.56 6.40 -50.58
CA ASN A 186 -23.90 5.15 -49.86
C ASN A 186 -22.74 4.55 -49.06
N SER A 187 -21.62 5.26 -48.93
CA SER A 187 -20.49 4.89 -48.06
C SER A 187 -19.63 3.71 -48.51
N GLN A 188 -19.54 3.50 -49.81
CA GLN A 188 -18.52 2.67 -50.42
C GLN A 188 -17.20 3.43 -50.49
N TRP A 189 -16.13 2.75 -50.09
CA TRP A 189 -14.78 3.29 -50.05
C TRP A 189 -13.94 2.66 -51.17
N SER A 190 -13.08 3.46 -51.77
CA SER A 190 -12.00 2.93 -52.62
C SER A 190 -11.06 2.02 -51.80
N ALA A 191 -10.28 1.20 -52.51
CA ALA A 191 -9.13 0.51 -51.91
C ALA A 191 -8.14 1.54 -51.33
N PHE A 192 -7.36 1.12 -50.33
CA PHE A 192 -6.28 1.99 -49.81
C PHE A 192 -5.16 2.15 -50.82
N THR A 193 -4.50 3.31 -50.78
CA THR A 193 -3.20 3.51 -51.41
C THR A 193 -2.15 2.53 -50.84
N PRO A 194 -1.09 2.23 -51.61
CA PRO A 194 0.06 1.50 -51.09
C PRO A 194 0.65 2.17 -49.84
N LEU A 195 1.14 1.34 -48.91
CA LEU A 195 1.78 1.79 -47.69
C LEU A 195 3.04 2.62 -47.98
N LYS A 196 3.10 3.84 -47.44
CA LYS A 196 4.24 4.75 -47.55
C LYS A 196 4.85 5.02 -46.18
N SER A 197 6.16 4.82 -46.02
CA SER A 197 6.85 5.18 -44.78
C SER A 197 7.22 6.66 -44.73
N VAL A 198 7.13 7.25 -43.53
CA VAL A 198 7.50 8.63 -43.21
C VAL A 198 8.13 8.66 -41.82
N HIS A 199 9.06 9.57 -41.57
CA HIS A 199 9.73 9.70 -40.27
C HIS A 199 9.44 11.07 -39.67
N THR A 200 9.02 11.14 -38.40
CA THR A 200 8.81 12.43 -37.72
C THR A 200 10.14 13.11 -37.39
N SER A 201 10.15 14.44 -37.41
CA SER A 201 11.36 15.24 -37.13
C SER A 201 11.79 15.13 -35.65
N CYS A 202 13.00 15.62 -35.32
CA CYS A 202 13.39 15.74 -33.92
C CYS A 202 12.68 16.94 -33.26
N ASN A 203 12.49 16.87 -31.95
CA ASN A 203 12.21 18.06 -31.17
C ASN A 203 13.45 18.97 -31.13
N GLU A 204 13.23 20.28 -31.17
CA GLU A 204 14.30 21.26 -31.08
C GLU A 204 15.03 21.16 -29.71
N PRO A 205 16.38 21.08 -29.71
CA PRO A 205 17.16 20.96 -28.48
C PRO A 205 17.04 22.24 -27.62
N GLN A 206 16.76 22.05 -26.32
CA GLN A 206 16.64 23.13 -25.34
C GLN A 206 17.94 23.33 -24.55
N ALA A 207 18.05 24.42 -23.77
CA ALA A 207 19.24 24.71 -22.99
C ALA A 207 19.64 23.56 -22.05
N SER A 208 18.67 22.95 -21.37
CA SER A 208 18.91 21.83 -20.44
C SER A 208 19.43 20.57 -21.13
N ASN A 209 19.34 20.47 -22.46
CA ASN A 209 19.84 19.33 -23.21
C ASN A 209 21.32 19.46 -23.57
N LEU A 210 21.95 20.61 -23.34
CA LEU A 210 23.35 20.84 -23.71
C LEU A 210 24.24 20.80 -22.49
N ILE A 211 25.23 19.91 -22.53
CA ILE A 211 26.23 19.75 -21.47
C ILE A 211 27.60 19.95 -22.08
N THR A 212 28.45 20.73 -21.41
CA THR A 212 29.87 20.81 -21.75
C THR A 212 30.66 19.81 -20.94
N TYR A 213 31.63 19.14 -21.56
CA TYR A 213 32.49 18.17 -20.91
C TYR A 213 33.90 18.22 -21.48
N GLY A 214 34.89 17.73 -20.72
CA GLY A 214 36.27 17.63 -21.21
C GLY A 214 37.02 18.95 -21.32
N ALA A 215 36.68 19.98 -20.54
CA ALA A 215 37.50 21.19 -20.40
C ALA A 215 38.78 20.90 -19.59
N ASN A 216 39.65 20.01 -20.10
CA ASN A 216 40.99 19.80 -19.56
C ASN A 216 41.84 21.02 -19.94
N MET A 217 42.75 21.43 -19.04
CA MET A 217 43.54 22.66 -19.12
C MET A 217 44.43 22.79 -20.39
N GLY A 218 43.80 23.04 -21.54
CA GLY A 218 44.31 23.03 -22.90
C GLY A 218 44.04 21.67 -23.56
N ILE A 219 43.30 21.50 -24.65
CA ILE A 219 43.10 22.36 -25.84
C ILE A 219 41.72 22.12 -26.48
N ASN A 220 40.89 21.25 -25.88
CA ASN A 220 39.70 20.70 -26.49
C ASN A 220 38.48 20.92 -25.58
N LEU A 221 37.36 21.37 -26.14
CA LEU A 221 36.11 21.57 -25.41
C LEU A 221 35.02 20.68 -26.01
N GLY A 222 34.51 19.76 -25.20
CA GLY A 222 33.46 18.81 -25.56
C GLY A 222 32.07 19.38 -25.30
N ILE A 223 31.15 19.13 -26.23
CA ILE A 223 29.74 19.52 -26.14
C ILE A 223 28.91 18.27 -26.40
N ARG A 224 27.97 17.97 -25.51
CA ARG A 224 27.01 16.86 -25.61
C ARG A 224 25.60 17.45 -25.70
N CYS A 225 24.76 16.86 -26.55
CA CYS A 225 23.37 17.25 -26.75
C CYS A 225 22.51 16.02 -26.37
N GLU A 226 21.96 16.00 -25.16
CA GLU A 226 21.23 14.90 -24.53
C GLU A 226 19.80 14.74 -25.08
N ARG A 227 19.69 14.45 -26.37
CA ARG A 227 18.46 14.03 -27.05
C ARG A 227 18.80 13.06 -28.16
N ASN A 228 17.97 12.04 -28.37
CA ASN A 228 18.18 11.08 -29.45
C ASN A 228 17.88 11.71 -30.83
N ALA A 229 18.81 11.58 -31.76
CA ALA A 229 18.72 12.00 -33.15
C ALA A 229 19.55 11.06 -34.04
N ASP A 230 19.32 11.06 -35.34
CA ASP A 230 20.10 10.26 -36.29
C ASP A 230 21.51 10.84 -36.48
N ARG A 231 21.61 12.17 -36.52
CA ARG A 231 22.86 12.93 -36.54
C ARG A 231 22.72 14.22 -35.74
N TYR A 232 23.87 14.77 -35.36
CA TYR A 232 24.03 15.96 -34.55
C TYR A 232 24.99 16.92 -35.25
N GLU A 233 24.82 18.22 -35.03
CA GLU A 233 25.82 19.20 -35.42
C GLU A 233 25.96 20.23 -34.30
N PHE A 234 27.19 20.48 -33.90
CA PHE A 234 27.57 21.34 -32.80
C PHE A 234 28.26 22.59 -33.34
N ASN A 235 28.03 23.71 -32.67
CA ASN A 235 28.63 24.98 -32.99
C ASN A 235 29.27 25.60 -31.75
N ILE A 236 30.48 26.14 -31.91
CA ILE A 236 31.23 26.86 -30.86
C ILE A 236 31.76 28.19 -31.40
N ARG A 237 31.81 29.22 -30.56
CA ARG A 237 32.56 30.47 -30.81
C ARG A 237 32.98 31.12 -29.50
N ARG A 238 34.00 31.98 -29.51
CA ARG A 238 34.30 32.81 -28.34
C ARG A 238 33.23 33.90 -28.21
N LYS A 239 32.83 34.23 -26.98
CA LYS A 239 31.83 35.27 -26.71
C LYS A 239 32.34 36.62 -27.22
N GLY A 240 31.65 37.18 -28.22
CA GLY A 240 32.04 38.42 -28.90
C GLY A 240 32.47 38.22 -30.37
N GLU A 241 32.74 36.98 -30.79
CA GLU A 241 33.02 36.67 -32.20
C GLU A 241 31.72 36.49 -33.00
N SER A 242 31.72 36.89 -34.27
CA SER A 242 30.54 36.76 -35.15
C SER A 242 30.48 35.40 -35.86
N GLN A 243 31.63 34.77 -36.12
CA GLN A 243 31.75 33.51 -36.86
C GLN A 243 31.64 32.29 -35.93
N TRP A 244 30.95 31.25 -36.37
CA TRP A 244 30.83 29.97 -35.66
C TRP A 244 31.78 28.93 -36.24
N ARG A 245 32.43 28.15 -35.38
CA ARG A 245 33.11 26.90 -35.75
C ARG A 245 32.12 25.75 -35.60
N THR A 246 32.00 24.91 -36.62
CA THR A 246 31.06 23.79 -36.67
C THR A 246 31.77 22.45 -36.59
N SER A 247 31.14 21.45 -35.97
CA SER A 247 31.60 20.05 -35.98
C SER A 247 31.36 19.36 -37.32
N GLY A 248 30.45 19.89 -38.15
CA GLY A 248 29.79 19.14 -39.19
C GLY A 248 28.85 18.05 -38.63
N PRO A 249 28.07 17.36 -39.49
CA PRO A 249 27.19 16.27 -39.09
C PRO A 249 27.97 15.09 -38.49
N THR A 250 27.61 14.69 -37.28
CA THR A 250 28.18 13.55 -36.55
C THR A 250 27.08 12.61 -36.07
N GLN A 251 27.35 11.30 -35.99
CA GLN A 251 26.43 10.32 -35.42
C GLN A 251 26.49 10.29 -33.88
N ASN A 252 27.55 10.84 -33.29
CA ASN A 252 27.70 10.89 -31.84
C ASN A 252 26.89 12.05 -31.25
N ASP A 253 26.21 11.79 -30.14
CA ASP A 253 25.50 12.76 -29.31
C ASP A 253 26.42 13.81 -28.67
N SER A 254 27.72 13.75 -28.97
CA SER A 254 28.76 14.51 -28.34
C SER A 254 29.92 14.76 -29.31
N TYR A 255 30.52 15.94 -29.23
CA TYR A 255 31.63 16.34 -30.11
C TYR A 255 32.67 17.17 -29.36
N ILE A 256 33.93 16.86 -29.60
CA ILE A 256 35.08 17.54 -29.04
C ILE A 256 35.70 18.41 -30.12
N PHE A 257 35.76 19.73 -29.92
CA PHE A 257 36.42 20.62 -30.87
C PHE A 257 37.93 20.57 -30.68
N PRO A 258 38.70 20.09 -31.69
CA PRO A 258 40.15 20.15 -31.66
C PRO A 258 40.63 21.58 -31.92
N ASP A 259 41.56 22.05 -31.10
CA ASP A 259 42.39 23.27 -31.23
C ASP A 259 41.77 24.64 -30.88
N ASN A 260 42.59 25.47 -30.21
CA ASN A 260 42.49 26.92 -29.99
C ASN A 260 41.30 27.45 -29.17
N VAL A 261 40.99 26.81 -28.03
CA VAL A 261 40.08 27.37 -27.03
C VAL A 261 40.92 27.98 -25.89
N ALA A 262 40.93 29.31 -25.75
CA ALA A 262 41.79 30.06 -24.85
C ALA A 262 41.28 29.99 -23.39
N LYS A 263 42.21 29.82 -22.44
CA LYS A 263 41.91 29.63 -21.02
C LYS A 263 41.33 30.92 -20.42
N GLY A 264 40.28 30.80 -19.59
CA GLY A 264 39.61 31.94 -18.95
C GLY A 264 38.62 32.70 -19.82
N ASP A 265 38.53 32.39 -21.12
CA ASP A 265 37.54 32.99 -22.01
C ASP A 265 36.18 32.30 -21.91
N ILE A 266 35.12 33.08 -22.17
CA ILE A 266 33.74 32.58 -22.25
C ILE A 266 33.46 32.18 -23.70
N TYR A 267 32.99 30.96 -23.88
CA TYR A 267 32.58 30.41 -25.17
C TYR A 267 31.07 30.22 -25.21
N GLN A 268 30.50 30.38 -26.41
CA GLN A 268 29.09 30.20 -26.71
C GLN A 268 28.90 28.91 -27.52
N PHE A 269 27.87 28.13 -27.18
CA PHE A 269 27.58 26.82 -27.75
C PHE A 269 26.13 26.70 -28.19
N ARG A 270 25.89 25.87 -29.22
CA ARG A 270 24.55 25.43 -29.64
C ARG A 270 24.64 24.11 -30.41
N CYS A 271 23.61 23.27 -30.32
CA CYS A 271 23.46 22.05 -31.14
C CYS A 271 22.20 22.13 -32.01
N LYS A 272 22.19 21.44 -33.13
CA LYS A 272 20.98 21.08 -33.88
C LYS A 272 20.99 19.58 -34.16
N LEU A 273 19.80 19.02 -34.36
CA LEU A 273 19.57 17.58 -34.49
C LEU A 273 19.03 17.26 -35.88
N GLU A 274 19.36 16.10 -36.44
CA GLU A 274 18.76 15.60 -37.67
C GLU A 274 18.00 14.30 -37.39
N CYS A 275 16.76 14.24 -37.86
CA CYS A 275 15.93 13.03 -37.81
C CYS A 275 15.26 12.85 -39.16
N GLY A 276 15.34 11.66 -39.73
CA GLY A 276 14.69 11.35 -41.02
C GLY A 276 15.16 12.23 -42.17
N GLY A 277 16.41 12.74 -42.12
CA GLY A 277 17.00 13.61 -43.13
C GLY A 277 16.62 15.10 -43.04
N THR A 278 15.92 15.52 -41.99
CA THR A 278 15.57 16.93 -41.75
C THR A 278 16.26 17.46 -40.49
N TRP A 279 16.90 18.62 -40.59
CA TRP A 279 17.57 19.29 -39.47
C TRP A 279 16.62 20.21 -38.69
N THR A 280 16.74 20.21 -37.36
CA THR A 280 16.12 21.22 -36.50
C THR A 280 16.83 22.57 -36.62
N PRO A 281 16.19 23.67 -36.17
CA PRO A 281 16.93 24.86 -35.77
C PRO A 281 18.00 24.54 -34.71
N TYR A 282 18.98 25.42 -34.57
CA TYR A 282 19.91 25.33 -33.44
C TYR A 282 19.21 25.70 -32.15
N SER A 283 19.60 25.03 -31.08
CA SER A 283 19.24 25.37 -29.71
C SER A 283 19.51 26.83 -29.37
N VAL A 284 18.92 27.27 -28.26
CA VAL A 284 19.39 28.47 -27.56
C VAL A 284 20.88 28.38 -27.24
N ILE A 285 21.54 29.56 -27.21
CA ILE A 285 22.97 29.66 -26.94
C ILE A 285 23.23 29.47 -25.45
N ILE A 286 24.18 28.60 -25.12
CA ILE A 286 24.70 28.43 -23.76
C ILE A 286 26.11 28.95 -23.68
N GLU A 287 26.48 29.52 -22.53
CA GLU A 287 27.81 30.04 -22.27
C GLU A 287 28.56 29.16 -21.28
N GLY A 288 29.86 28.99 -21.48
CA GLY A 288 30.73 28.24 -20.57
C GLY A 288 32.15 28.77 -20.60
N MET A 289 32.85 28.65 -19.47
CA MET A 289 34.20 29.16 -19.26
C MET A 289 35.19 28.00 -19.10
N ILE A 290 36.38 28.12 -19.69
CA ILE A 290 37.47 27.16 -19.44
C ILE A 290 38.17 27.54 -18.12
N PRO A 291 38.17 26.65 -17.10
CA PRO A 291 38.81 26.94 -15.81
C PRO A 291 40.33 27.07 -15.94
N VAL A 292 40.90 28.02 -15.19
CA VAL A 292 42.32 28.39 -15.27
C VAL A 292 43.19 27.58 -14.27
N GLN A 293 42.59 26.83 -13.33
CA GLN A 293 43.30 26.07 -12.29
C GLN A 293 42.67 24.70 -11.98
N CYS A 294 43.49 23.78 -11.47
CA CYS A 294 43.08 22.46 -10.98
C CYS A 294 42.22 22.63 -9.70
N PRO A 295 41.01 22.06 -9.63
CA PRO A 295 40.08 22.28 -8.53
C PRO A 295 40.61 21.74 -7.20
N GLN A 296 40.54 22.55 -6.14
CA GLN A 296 40.95 22.16 -4.78
C GLN A 296 39.90 21.21 -4.15
N PRO A 297 40.30 20.07 -3.56
CA PRO A 297 39.36 19.21 -2.84
C PRO A 297 38.78 19.93 -1.62
N VAL A 298 37.46 19.88 -1.44
CA VAL A 298 36.79 20.52 -0.29
C VAL A 298 36.76 19.58 0.92
N LYS A 299 36.79 20.16 2.13
CA LYS A 299 36.89 19.40 3.39
C LYS A 299 35.75 18.39 3.60
N SER A 300 34.56 18.63 3.04
CA SER A 300 33.42 17.71 3.13
C SER A 300 33.54 16.46 2.27
N GLU A 301 34.47 16.44 1.31
CA GLU A 301 34.64 15.33 0.36
C GLU A 301 35.75 14.37 0.78
N ILE A 302 36.68 14.81 1.63
CA ILE A 302 37.78 13.98 2.13
C ILE A 302 37.44 13.36 3.48
N GLY A 303 38.05 12.22 3.80
CA GLY A 303 37.85 11.57 5.09
C GLY A 303 38.81 10.42 5.35
N VAL A 304 38.71 9.90 6.58
CA VAL A 304 39.47 8.74 7.07
C VAL A 304 38.51 7.74 7.66
N ASN A 305 38.69 6.47 7.34
CA ASN A 305 37.98 5.33 7.93
C ASN A 305 38.95 4.17 8.14
N GLN A 306 38.45 3.05 8.71
CA GLN A 306 39.26 1.84 8.96
C GLN A 306 40.58 2.16 9.66
N ILE A 307 40.52 3.01 10.68
CA ILE A 307 41.67 3.43 11.46
C ILE A 307 42.02 2.29 12.41
N THR A 308 43.24 1.79 12.35
CA THR A 308 43.78 0.81 13.29
C THR A 308 44.87 1.46 14.14
N ASN A 309 45.59 0.66 14.94
CA ASN A 309 46.70 1.15 15.74
C ASN A 309 47.98 1.43 14.93
N ASN A 310 48.04 0.98 13.67
CA ASN A 310 49.21 1.16 12.83
C ASN A 310 48.86 1.49 11.36
N SER A 311 47.59 1.62 11.02
CA SER A 311 47.13 1.91 9.66
C SER A 311 45.88 2.79 9.67
N ALA A 312 45.56 3.38 8.52
CA ALA A 312 44.30 4.06 8.27
C ALA A 312 44.00 4.04 6.78
N HIS A 313 42.72 4.08 6.42
CA HIS A 313 42.28 4.20 5.04
C HIS A 313 41.85 5.65 4.77
N LEU A 314 42.55 6.32 3.85
CA LEU A 314 42.28 7.72 3.47
C LEU A 314 41.46 7.72 2.18
N PHE A 315 40.43 8.56 2.09
CA PHE A 315 39.61 8.66 0.88
C PHE A 315 39.27 10.11 0.51
N CYS A 316 38.97 10.31 -0.76
CA CYS A 316 38.50 11.55 -1.37
C CYS A 316 37.28 11.24 -2.25
N ARG A 317 36.09 11.64 -1.82
CA ARG A 317 34.81 11.40 -2.51
C ARG A 317 34.58 12.31 -3.71
N SER A 318 35.49 13.26 -3.96
CA SER A 318 35.57 14.01 -5.21
C SER A 318 35.79 13.00 -6.34
N GLY A 319 34.70 12.44 -6.87
CA GLY A 319 34.78 11.55 -8.02
C GLY A 319 35.41 12.30 -9.19
N HIS A 320 35.96 11.55 -10.15
CA HIS A 320 36.44 12.03 -11.45
C HIS A 320 35.31 12.69 -12.26
N GLY A 321 34.73 13.78 -11.77
CA GLY A 321 33.69 14.55 -12.40
C GLY A 321 34.29 15.35 -13.55
N GLY A 322 34.56 14.67 -14.67
CA GLY A 322 34.88 15.30 -15.95
C GLY A 322 36.27 15.02 -16.56
N ASN A 323 36.95 13.91 -16.23
CA ASN A 323 38.27 13.55 -16.81
C ASN A 323 39.41 14.59 -16.59
N VAL A 324 39.26 15.50 -15.62
CA VAL A 324 40.26 16.56 -15.34
C VAL A 324 41.29 16.13 -14.29
N VAL A 325 40.89 15.37 -13.27
CA VAL A 325 41.76 14.86 -12.19
C VAL A 325 42.17 13.42 -12.51
N GLU A 326 43.47 13.17 -12.66
CA GLU A 326 44.03 11.84 -12.98
C GLU A 326 44.53 11.12 -11.72
N LYS A 327 45.02 11.88 -10.73
CA LYS A 327 45.64 11.34 -9.52
C LYS A 327 45.27 12.17 -8.31
N HIS A 328 45.25 11.51 -7.16
CA HIS A 328 45.14 12.15 -5.85
C HIS A 328 46.49 12.03 -5.15
N ILE A 329 46.97 13.15 -4.60
CA ILE A 329 48.12 13.18 -3.72
C ILE A 329 47.58 13.38 -2.30
N PHE A 330 47.65 12.33 -1.50
CA PHE A 330 47.37 12.37 -0.08
C PHE A 330 48.66 12.72 0.66
N ARG A 331 48.58 13.57 1.68
CA ARG A 331 49.66 13.77 2.63
C ARG A 331 49.17 13.63 4.05
N TYR A 332 50.00 13.04 4.91
CA TYR A 332 49.70 12.87 6.32
C TYR A 332 50.96 13.05 7.19
N ARG A 333 50.77 13.50 8.42
CA ARG A 333 51.82 13.61 9.44
C ARG A 333 51.22 13.58 10.83
N GLU A 334 52.03 13.32 11.84
CA GLU A 334 51.63 13.54 13.23
C GLU A 334 51.25 15.02 13.41
N GLN A 335 50.21 15.31 14.19
CA GLN A 335 49.66 16.65 14.38
C GLN A 335 50.73 17.68 14.78
N ASN A 336 51.68 17.26 15.61
CA ASN A 336 52.81 18.06 16.08
C ASN A 336 54.13 17.80 15.31
N GLY A 337 54.15 16.87 14.36
CA GLY A 337 55.34 16.56 13.57
C GLY A 337 55.59 17.61 12.48
N SER A 338 56.84 17.89 12.14
CA SER A 338 57.19 18.91 11.12
C SER A 338 57.22 18.37 9.68
N THR A 339 57.18 17.05 9.50
CA THR A 339 57.45 16.40 8.20
C THR A 339 56.21 15.69 7.67
N TRP A 340 55.82 15.97 6.42
CA TRP A 340 54.71 15.31 5.73
C TRP A 340 55.16 14.07 4.98
N THR A 341 54.40 12.98 5.11
CA THR A 341 54.51 11.79 4.26
C THR A 341 53.45 11.86 3.15
N THR A 342 53.83 11.59 1.90
CA THR A 342 52.92 11.70 0.75
C THR A 342 52.65 10.34 0.09
N LYS A 343 51.43 10.16 -0.41
CA LYS A 343 50.99 9.01 -1.19
C LYS A 343 50.24 9.50 -2.42
N ARG A 344 50.73 9.14 -3.60
CA ARG A 344 50.12 9.45 -4.88
C ARG A 344 49.40 8.20 -5.39
N THR A 345 48.14 8.34 -5.81
CA THR A 345 47.29 7.23 -6.25
C THR A 345 46.41 7.66 -7.41
N GLU A 346 46.12 6.73 -8.33
CA GLU A 346 45.14 6.90 -9.42
C GLU A 346 43.70 6.64 -8.92
N ASN A 347 43.57 5.95 -7.78
CA ASN A 347 42.29 5.73 -7.12
C ASN A 347 41.89 6.92 -6.25
N ASN A 348 40.63 6.96 -5.85
CA ASN A 348 40.08 7.98 -4.95
C ASN A 348 40.43 7.73 -3.47
N GLU A 349 41.25 6.72 -3.20
CA GLU A 349 41.57 6.24 -1.85
C GLU A 349 42.96 5.61 -1.77
N VAL A 350 43.49 5.52 -0.54
CA VAL A 350 44.78 4.89 -0.25
C VAL A 350 44.85 4.38 1.19
N ASP A 351 45.38 3.17 1.36
CA ASP A 351 45.79 2.62 2.64
C ASP A 351 47.16 3.15 3.06
N ILE A 352 47.24 3.67 4.29
CA ILE A 352 48.50 4.04 4.93
C ILE A 352 48.77 3.09 6.10
N SER A 353 50.04 2.71 6.28
CA SER A 353 50.48 1.74 7.29
C SER A 353 51.77 2.22 7.97
N ARG A 354 52.16 1.53 9.05
CA ARG A 354 53.30 1.89 9.94
C ARG A 354 53.10 3.24 10.64
N LEU A 355 51.86 3.54 11.00
CA LEU A 355 51.54 4.65 11.89
C LEU A 355 51.86 4.26 13.34
N ASN A 356 52.15 5.26 14.17
CA ASN A 356 52.32 5.09 15.61
C ASN A 356 50.93 4.99 16.25
N GLY A 357 50.72 4.02 17.15
CA GLY A 357 49.45 3.87 17.86
C GLY A 357 49.16 5.02 18.83
N ASN A 358 47.88 5.27 19.11
CA ASN A 358 47.39 6.34 19.99
C ASN A 358 47.91 7.74 19.63
N THR A 359 48.20 7.99 18.36
CA THR A 359 48.87 9.21 17.90
C THR A 359 47.92 10.02 17.04
N GLU A 360 47.82 11.34 17.30
CA GLU A 360 47.03 12.24 16.47
C GLU A 360 47.78 12.55 15.17
N TYR A 361 47.12 12.30 14.06
CA TYR A 361 47.57 12.61 12.72
C TYR A 361 46.69 13.67 12.08
N VAL A 362 47.29 14.44 11.18
CA VAL A 362 46.59 15.33 10.27
C VAL A 362 46.81 14.85 8.85
N MET A 363 45.78 14.97 8.00
CA MET A 363 45.85 14.67 6.58
C MET A 363 45.26 15.77 5.71
N GLU A 364 45.77 15.85 4.48
CA GLU A 364 45.30 16.73 3.42
C GLU A 364 45.38 16.00 2.08
N VAL A 365 44.56 16.43 1.13
CA VAL A 365 44.53 15.87 -0.23
C VAL A 365 44.70 17.00 -1.23
N GLN A 366 45.41 16.74 -2.32
CA GLN A 366 45.57 17.64 -3.45
C GLN A 366 45.26 16.85 -4.73
N HIS A 367 44.50 17.46 -5.64
CA HIS A 367 44.28 16.89 -6.96
C HIS A 367 45.50 17.12 -7.86
N GLU A 368 45.86 16.09 -8.62
CA GLU A 368 46.79 16.16 -9.75
C GLU A 368 45.98 15.94 -11.03
N CYS A 369 45.86 17.01 -11.80
CA CYS A 369 45.14 17.07 -13.05
C CYS A 369 46.00 16.59 -14.24
N THR A 370 45.36 16.33 -15.38
CA THR A 370 46.04 15.94 -16.64
C THR A 370 47.25 16.82 -16.95
N ASN A 371 48.35 16.19 -17.38
CA ASN A 371 49.68 16.77 -17.58
C ASN A 371 50.47 17.12 -16.30
N GLY A 372 50.10 16.53 -15.15
CA GLY A 372 50.87 16.65 -13.90
C GLY A 372 50.72 17.98 -13.17
N VAL A 373 49.66 18.75 -13.47
CA VAL A 373 49.38 20.04 -12.83
C VAL A 373 48.68 19.78 -11.49
N THR A 374 49.24 20.25 -10.39
CA THR A 374 48.66 20.09 -9.04
C THR A 374 47.83 21.30 -8.61
N GLY A 375 46.65 21.08 -8.03
CA GLY A 375 45.79 22.12 -7.43
C GLY A 375 46.29 22.61 -6.07
N ASN A 376 45.46 23.28 -5.28
CA ASN A 376 45.81 23.57 -3.87
C ASN A 376 45.49 22.36 -2.96
N TRP A 377 46.17 22.26 -1.82
CA TRP A 377 45.83 21.28 -0.77
C TRP A 377 44.46 21.60 -0.16
N SER A 378 43.70 20.56 0.17
CA SER A 378 42.42 20.66 0.86
C SER A 378 42.55 21.31 2.25
N GLY A 379 41.42 21.58 2.88
CA GLY A 379 41.42 21.80 4.33
C GLY A 379 41.93 20.55 5.09
N THR A 380 42.50 20.76 6.27
CA THR A 380 43.07 19.69 7.10
C THR A 380 41.98 18.88 7.81
N ILE A 381 42.13 17.55 7.81
CA ILE A 381 41.36 16.61 8.64
C ILE A 381 42.29 16.00 9.70
N ASN A 382 41.79 15.88 10.93
CA ASN A 382 42.48 15.23 12.03
C ASN A 382 41.88 13.84 12.24
N PHE A 383 42.73 12.85 12.48
CA PHE A 383 42.34 11.50 12.89
C PHE A 383 43.36 10.99 13.92
N LYS A 384 42.96 10.03 14.75
CA LYS A 384 43.82 9.48 15.79
C LYS A 384 43.87 7.96 15.63
N THR A 385 45.07 7.40 15.52
CA THR A 385 45.25 5.95 15.46
C THR A 385 44.84 5.29 16.76
N ASP A 386 44.36 4.06 16.67
CA ASP A 386 43.99 3.28 17.84
C ASP A 386 45.20 2.96 18.71
N GLN A 387 44.92 2.58 19.96
CA GLN A 387 45.96 2.24 20.92
C GLN A 387 46.71 0.93 20.51
N ALA A 388 48.03 0.89 20.67
CA ALA A 388 48.90 -0.29 20.37
C ALA A 388 48.34 -1.57 21.03
N CYS A 389 48.51 -2.76 20.42
CA CYS A 389 47.80 -4.03 20.75
C CYS A 389 47.66 -4.31 22.26
N ASN A 390 46.66 -3.68 22.85
CA ASN A 390 46.38 -3.71 24.26
C ASN A 390 44.87 -3.85 24.43
N VAL A 391 44.51 -4.61 25.45
CA VAL A 391 43.13 -4.80 25.84
C VAL A 391 42.89 -3.97 27.10
N ASN A 392 41.87 -3.13 27.07
CA ASN A 392 41.50 -2.38 28.26
C ASN A 392 40.85 -3.34 29.28
N ASN A 393 41.20 -3.22 30.56
CA ASN A 393 40.56 -4.00 31.63
C ASN A 393 39.03 -3.81 31.67
N SER A 394 38.51 -2.67 31.19
CA SER A 394 37.07 -2.43 31.09
C SER A 394 36.40 -3.11 29.89
N ALA A 395 37.15 -3.68 28.95
CA ALA A 395 36.61 -4.25 27.70
C ALA A 395 35.85 -5.57 27.88
N VAL A 396 36.00 -6.25 29.02
CA VAL A 396 35.30 -7.50 29.32
C VAL A 396 33.91 -7.20 29.86
N ARG A 397 32.87 -7.72 29.23
CA ARG A 397 31.47 -7.67 29.67
C ARG A 397 30.90 -9.08 29.76
N PHE A 398 29.93 -9.26 30.64
CA PHE A 398 29.16 -10.50 30.76
C PHE A 398 27.70 -10.21 30.40
N ALA A 399 27.08 -11.14 29.66
CA ALA A 399 25.65 -11.15 29.41
C ALA A 399 25.11 -12.57 29.56
N ASN A 400 23.78 -12.71 29.62
CA ASN A 400 23.10 -14.01 29.64
C ASN A 400 23.70 -15.00 30.67
N ILE A 401 24.08 -14.47 31.84
CA ILE A 401 24.57 -15.31 32.94
C ILE A 401 23.41 -16.19 33.39
N SER A 402 23.59 -17.50 33.25
CA SER A 402 22.65 -18.51 33.72
C SER A 402 23.22 -19.25 34.95
N TYR A 403 22.58 -20.34 35.36
CA TYR A 403 23.09 -21.23 36.41
C TYR A 403 24.25 -22.13 35.91
N ASN A 404 24.45 -22.29 34.60
CA ASN A 404 25.52 -23.14 34.05
C ASN A 404 26.29 -22.53 32.86
N SER A 405 26.01 -21.29 32.47
CA SER A 405 26.62 -20.64 31.31
C SER A 405 26.74 -19.12 31.48
N VAL A 406 27.56 -18.50 30.63
CA VAL A 406 27.68 -17.05 30.50
C VAL A 406 28.11 -16.67 29.09
N ASP A 407 27.63 -15.53 28.59
CA ASP A 407 28.21 -14.90 27.40
C ASP A 407 29.33 -13.95 27.82
N LEU A 408 30.55 -14.28 27.38
CA LEU A 408 31.74 -13.46 27.53
C LEU A 408 31.86 -12.54 26.31
N ILE A 409 31.92 -11.22 26.55
CA ILE A 409 31.88 -10.23 25.49
C ILE A 409 33.08 -9.30 25.60
N CYS A 410 33.76 -9.08 24.49
CA CYS A 410 34.73 -8.00 24.34
C CYS A 410 34.08 -6.80 23.63
N ASP A 411 34.07 -5.65 24.28
CA ASP A 411 33.55 -4.40 23.71
C ASP A 411 34.56 -3.74 22.74
N GLN A 412 35.82 -4.18 22.74
CA GLN A 412 36.80 -3.82 21.72
C GLN A 412 36.64 -4.75 20.50
N THR A 413 35.79 -4.31 19.58
CA THR A 413 35.52 -4.97 18.30
C THR A 413 36.72 -4.84 17.35
N GLU A 414 36.78 -5.67 16.30
CA GLU A 414 37.86 -5.68 15.28
C GLU A 414 39.22 -6.13 15.84
N ARG A 415 39.29 -7.37 16.35
CA ARG A 415 40.55 -8.05 16.70
C ARG A 415 40.65 -9.35 15.91
N ASP A 416 41.87 -9.78 15.62
CA ASP A 416 42.14 -11.02 14.86
C ASP A 416 41.85 -12.28 15.68
N GLY A 417 41.66 -12.13 16.98
CA GLY A 417 40.91 -13.10 17.77
C GLY A 417 40.98 -12.88 19.28
N TYR A 418 40.11 -13.59 19.99
CA TYR A 418 39.89 -13.46 21.42
C TYR A 418 40.18 -14.77 22.14
N GLU A 419 40.96 -14.71 23.22
CA GLU A 419 41.27 -15.83 24.11
C GLU A 419 40.74 -15.55 25.52
N TRP A 420 39.99 -16.50 26.08
CA TRP A 420 39.35 -16.37 27.38
C TRP A 420 39.87 -17.43 28.38
N GLU A 421 40.25 -16.98 29.58
CA GLU A 421 40.49 -17.85 30.74
C GLU A 421 39.33 -17.67 31.73
N VAL A 422 38.65 -18.77 32.08
CA VAL A 422 37.58 -18.79 33.09
C VAL A 422 38.04 -19.64 34.26
N LYS A 423 38.10 -19.06 35.46
CA LYS A 423 38.59 -19.70 36.68
C LYS A 423 37.54 -19.63 37.77
N ARG A 424 37.10 -20.78 38.29
CA ARG A 424 36.22 -20.84 39.46
C ARG A 424 36.98 -20.35 40.70
N VAL A 425 36.43 -19.36 41.41
CA VAL A 425 37.15 -18.66 42.49
C VAL A 425 37.38 -19.57 43.70
N ARG A 426 36.39 -20.40 44.06
CA ARG A 426 36.43 -21.22 45.27
C ARG A 426 37.57 -22.24 45.31
N ASP A 427 37.84 -22.94 44.20
CA ASP A 427 38.80 -24.04 44.15
C ASP A 427 39.91 -23.84 43.10
N GLY A 428 39.87 -22.72 42.37
CA GLY A 428 40.86 -22.38 41.35
C GLY A 428 40.76 -23.22 40.08
N ARG A 429 39.69 -24.00 39.87
CA ARG A 429 39.53 -24.81 38.66
C ARG A 429 39.44 -23.91 37.42
N LYS A 430 40.35 -24.12 36.46
CA LYS A 430 40.44 -23.34 35.22
C LYS A 430 39.84 -24.08 34.04
N SER A 431 39.19 -23.33 33.17
CA SER A 431 38.78 -23.73 31.83
C SER A 431 39.34 -22.70 30.85
N ASN A 432 40.32 -23.13 30.04
CA ASN A 432 40.93 -22.29 29.02
C ASN A 432 40.26 -22.56 27.70
N VAL A 433 39.84 -21.51 27.01
CA VAL A 433 39.37 -21.62 25.63
C VAL A 433 40.61 -21.49 24.73
N ALA A 434 41.14 -22.63 24.26
CA ALA A 434 42.30 -22.66 23.39
C ALA A 434 41.88 -22.37 21.93
N ASN A 435 42.56 -21.40 21.31
CA ASN A 435 42.42 -20.82 19.96
C ASN A 435 41.70 -19.46 19.92
N PRO A 436 42.21 -18.49 19.13
CA PRO A 436 41.54 -17.21 18.98
C PRO A 436 40.16 -17.44 18.34
N ILE A 437 39.12 -17.09 19.07
CA ILE A 437 37.76 -17.04 18.50
C ILE A 437 37.68 -15.75 17.68
N LEU A 438 37.16 -15.82 16.46
CA LEU A 438 37.03 -14.65 15.56
C LEU A 438 35.90 -13.70 15.99
N GLN A 439 34.95 -14.21 16.79
CA GLN A 439 33.82 -13.46 17.29
C GLN A 439 34.16 -12.82 18.64
N ASN A 440 33.73 -11.57 18.82
CA ASN A 440 33.91 -10.83 20.07
C ASN A 440 32.93 -11.26 21.18
N VAL A 441 32.05 -12.23 20.91
CA VAL A 441 31.10 -12.82 21.86
C VAL A 441 31.32 -14.34 21.89
N TYR A 442 31.41 -14.92 23.09
CA TYR A 442 31.58 -16.34 23.29
C TYR A 442 30.74 -16.86 24.46
N THR A 443 29.90 -17.86 24.22
CA THR A 443 29.12 -18.53 25.27
C THR A 443 29.95 -19.64 25.92
N HIS A 444 30.29 -19.47 27.21
CA HIS A 444 30.94 -20.49 28.01
C HIS A 444 29.90 -21.36 28.71
N LEU A 445 30.03 -22.69 28.59
CA LEU A 445 29.10 -23.69 29.15
C LEU A 445 29.78 -24.52 30.24
N GLY A 446 28.98 -25.22 31.05
CA GLY A 446 29.48 -26.21 32.02
C GLY A 446 29.95 -25.60 33.35
N LEU A 447 29.42 -24.43 33.71
CA LEU A 447 29.65 -23.78 35.00
C LEU A 447 28.78 -24.41 36.09
N ASP A 448 29.29 -24.41 37.31
CA ASP A 448 28.52 -24.74 38.51
C ASP A 448 27.69 -23.53 39.00
N GLN A 449 26.49 -23.79 39.52
CA GLN A 449 25.50 -22.80 39.95
C GLN A 449 25.87 -22.05 41.25
N GLY A 450 25.50 -20.77 41.34
CA GLY A 450 25.77 -19.94 42.52
C GLY A 450 27.25 -19.72 42.84
N GLU A 451 28.15 -20.06 41.91
CA GLU A 451 29.59 -19.96 42.09
C GLU A 451 30.13 -18.71 41.42
N GLU A 452 31.15 -18.11 42.03
CA GLU A 452 31.86 -16.97 41.47
C GLU A 452 33.00 -17.44 40.56
N TYR A 453 33.13 -16.80 39.41
CA TYR A 453 34.15 -17.05 38.41
C TYR A 453 34.92 -15.78 38.11
N ALA A 454 36.24 -15.91 38.05
CA ALA A 454 37.16 -14.90 37.55
C ALA A 454 37.43 -15.14 36.06
N VAL A 455 37.29 -14.11 35.24
CA VAL A 455 37.52 -14.14 33.79
C VAL A 455 38.65 -13.18 33.43
N ARG A 456 39.55 -13.64 32.55
CA ARG A 456 40.56 -12.80 31.90
C ARG A 456 40.45 -12.92 30.38
N LEU A 457 40.77 -11.84 29.69
CA LEU A 457 40.77 -11.75 28.24
C LEU A 457 42.19 -11.45 27.73
N LYS A 458 42.53 -12.05 26.59
CA LYS A 458 43.69 -11.70 25.78
C LYS A 458 43.23 -11.54 24.33
N VAL A 459 43.71 -10.50 23.64
CA VAL A 459 43.37 -10.23 22.24
C VAL A 459 44.58 -10.42 21.33
N THR A 460 44.33 -10.87 20.11
CA THR A 460 45.35 -11.02 19.05
C THR A 460 45.21 -9.88 18.04
N CYS A 461 46.34 -9.26 17.66
CA CYS A 461 46.43 -8.26 16.62
C CYS A 461 47.59 -8.63 15.67
N GLY A 462 47.29 -9.19 14.51
CA GLY A 462 48.23 -9.72 13.54
C GLY A 462 49.06 -10.87 14.12
N ALA A 463 50.38 -10.67 14.20
CA ALA A 463 51.32 -11.63 14.78
C ALA A 463 51.55 -11.44 16.29
N GLU A 464 51.00 -10.37 16.89
CA GLU A 464 51.19 -10.02 18.30
C GLU A 464 49.95 -10.35 19.15
N LYS A 465 50.16 -10.59 20.44
CA LYS A 465 49.10 -10.80 21.43
C LYS A 465 49.24 -9.79 22.57
N SER A 466 48.11 -9.33 23.11
CA SER A 466 48.11 -8.48 24.29
C SER A 466 48.55 -9.23 25.56
N GLU A 467 48.87 -8.48 26.61
CA GLU A 467 48.85 -9.02 27.97
C GLU A 467 47.41 -9.41 28.38
N TRP A 468 47.29 -10.29 29.37
CA TRP A 468 45.98 -10.63 29.94
C TRP A 468 45.38 -9.42 30.68
N THR A 469 44.06 -9.23 30.55
CA THR A 469 43.35 -8.29 31.42
C THR A 469 43.45 -8.71 32.88
N GLN A 470 43.17 -7.76 33.77
CA GLN A 470 42.84 -8.06 35.17
C GLN A 470 41.62 -8.98 35.27
N GLU A 471 41.52 -9.71 36.38
CA GLU A 471 40.37 -10.59 36.65
C GLU A 471 39.10 -9.76 36.81
N LYS A 472 38.09 -10.10 36.01
CA LYS A 472 36.73 -9.60 36.17
C LYS A 472 35.83 -10.73 36.62
N PHE A 473 34.93 -10.45 37.56
CA PHE A 473 34.17 -11.48 38.26
C PHE A 473 32.70 -11.48 37.85
N PHE A 474 32.12 -12.66 37.73
CA PHE A 474 30.67 -12.84 37.68
C PHE A 474 30.29 -14.04 38.55
N THR A 475 29.03 -14.08 38.97
CA THR A 475 28.47 -15.19 39.76
C THR A 475 27.34 -15.83 38.97
N THR A 476 27.39 -17.15 38.77
CA THR A 476 26.28 -17.87 38.13
C THR A 476 25.02 -17.77 38.97
N SER A 477 23.86 -17.77 38.32
CA SER A 477 22.59 -17.78 39.06
C SER A 477 22.45 -19.05 39.91
N SER A 478 21.76 -18.95 41.05
CA SER A 478 21.42 -20.11 41.88
C SER A 478 20.00 -20.58 41.58
N CYS A 479 19.81 -21.90 41.43
CA CYS A 479 18.50 -22.50 41.19
C CYS A 479 17.74 -22.67 42.52
N LEU A 480 17.20 -21.57 43.05
CA LEU A 480 16.49 -21.55 44.34
C LEU A 480 15.01 -21.92 44.22
N ALA A 481 14.42 -22.40 45.32
CA ALA A 481 12.99 -22.67 45.41
C ALA A 481 12.19 -21.35 45.29
N PRO A 482 11.04 -21.35 44.61
CA PRO A 482 10.15 -20.20 44.56
C PRO A 482 9.77 -19.66 45.93
N ASN A 483 9.72 -18.33 46.08
CA ASN A 483 9.18 -17.70 47.27
C ASN A 483 7.64 -17.73 47.26
N LEU A 484 7.02 -17.75 48.44
CA LEU A 484 5.56 -17.75 48.55
C LEU A 484 4.91 -16.51 47.91
N ASN A 485 5.59 -15.36 47.91
CA ASN A 485 5.08 -14.13 47.30
C ASN A 485 5.03 -14.20 45.76
N GLU A 486 5.70 -15.19 45.16
CA GLU A 486 5.72 -15.42 43.71
C GLU A 486 4.63 -16.41 43.29
N ILE A 487 3.92 -17.04 44.24
CA ILE A 487 2.93 -18.07 44.01
C ILE A 487 1.56 -17.52 44.42
N SER A 488 0.59 -17.56 43.51
CA SER A 488 -0.79 -17.18 43.83
C SER A 488 -1.77 -18.18 43.22
N ILE A 489 -2.82 -18.50 43.98
CA ILE A 489 -3.95 -19.30 43.50
C ILE A 489 -5.15 -18.38 43.46
N THR A 490 -5.69 -18.13 42.27
CA THR A 490 -6.80 -17.21 42.03
C THR A 490 -7.96 -17.93 41.34
N ASP A 491 -9.08 -17.22 41.17
CA ASP A 491 -10.26 -17.69 40.45
C ASP A 491 -10.68 -19.10 40.92
N ILE A 492 -10.68 -19.28 42.25
CA ILE A 492 -10.98 -20.56 42.87
C ILE A 492 -12.49 -20.78 42.83
N GLU A 493 -12.91 -21.67 41.95
CA GLU A 493 -14.30 -22.11 41.85
C GLU A 493 -14.49 -23.46 42.55
N ASN A 494 -15.58 -24.14 42.22
CA ASN A 494 -15.96 -25.45 42.70
C ASN A 494 -15.08 -26.58 42.17
N HIS A 495 -14.78 -26.59 40.86
CA HIS A 495 -14.01 -27.66 40.22
C HIS A 495 -12.71 -27.15 39.59
N ASN A 496 -12.39 -25.87 39.76
CA ASN A 496 -11.19 -25.31 39.17
C ASN A 496 -10.54 -24.25 40.06
N ALA A 497 -9.26 -24.00 39.77
CA ALA A 497 -8.50 -22.90 40.34
C ALA A 497 -7.39 -22.52 39.36
N VAL A 498 -7.03 -21.24 39.30
CA VAL A 498 -5.92 -20.76 38.47
C VAL A 498 -4.65 -20.71 39.30
N PHE A 499 -3.64 -21.47 38.88
CA PHE A 499 -2.32 -21.51 39.49
C PHE A 499 -1.42 -20.53 38.76
N ARG A 500 -0.93 -19.51 39.47
CA ARG A 500 -0.12 -18.42 38.91
C ARG A 500 1.25 -18.34 39.59
N PHE A 501 2.29 -18.21 38.76
CA PHE A 501 3.66 -17.94 39.16
C PHE A 501 4.13 -16.60 38.57
N SER A 502 4.50 -15.65 39.42
CA SER A 502 4.95 -14.30 39.03
C SER A 502 6.48 -14.14 39.05
N GLY A 503 7.23 -15.19 39.36
CA GLY A 503 8.69 -15.19 39.30
C GLY A 503 9.23 -15.50 37.90
N ASN A 504 10.56 -15.50 37.78
CA ASN A 504 11.23 -15.82 36.52
C ASN A 504 11.34 -17.34 36.33
N SER A 505 10.73 -17.88 35.28
CA SER A 505 10.93 -19.28 34.86
C SER A 505 11.58 -19.29 33.47
N GLN A 506 12.84 -19.76 33.38
CA GLN A 506 13.57 -19.80 32.10
C GLN A 506 13.34 -21.10 31.32
N SER A 507 13.14 -22.23 32.00
CA SER A 507 13.04 -23.56 31.36
C SER A 507 11.80 -24.37 31.77
N GLY A 508 10.87 -23.79 32.53
CA GLY A 508 9.60 -24.41 32.92
C GLY A 508 9.36 -24.51 34.42
N LEU A 509 8.18 -25.01 34.78
CA LEU A 509 7.62 -25.12 36.13
C LEU A 509 7.09 -26.53 36.38
N GLU A 510 7.22 -27.01 37.61
CA GLU A 510 6.57 -28.23 38.06
C GLU A 510 5.75 -27.97 39.32
N TRP A 511 4.44 -28.10 39.19
CA TRP A 511 3.47 -28.05 40.27
C TRP A 511 3.19 -29.44 40.82
N GLN A 512 3.03 -29.49 42.14
CA GLN A 512 2.40 -30.59 42.82
C GLN A 512 1.20 -30.11 43.61
N TYR A 513 0.09 -30.84 43.54
CA TYR A 513 -1.11 -30.53 44.31
C TYR A 513 -1.83 -31.81 44.75
N ARG A 514 -2.57 -31.73 45.86
CA ARG A 514 -3.44 -32.80 46.36
C ARG A 514 -4.47 -32.25 47.33
N GLN A 515 -5.55 -33.00 47.54
CA GLN A 515 -6.47 -32.73 48.63
C GLN A 515 -5.76 -32.95 49.97
N VAL A 516 -5.97 -32.05 50.94
CA VAL A 516 -5.32 -32.14 52.26
C VAL A 516 -5.63 -33.49 52.90
N GLY A 517 -4.59 -34.19 53.36
CA GLY A 517 -4.69 -35.53 53.94
C GLY A 517 -4.54 -36.70 52.95
N ASN A 518 -4.57 -36.46 51.64
CA ASN A 518 -4.26 -37.50 50.66
C ASN A 518 -2.73 -37.74 50.60
N PRO A 519 -2.22 -38.98 50.69
CA PRO A 519 -0.78 -39.22 50.62
C PRO A 519 -0.17 -38.99 49.22
N ASN A 520 -0.98 -39.06 48.16
CA ASN A 520 -0.50 -39.04 46.78
C ASN A 520 -0.59 -37.64 46.15
N TRP A 521 0.57 -37.08 45.77
CA TRP A 521 0.66 -35.82 45.03
C TRP A 521 0.39 -36.03 43.54
N ARG A 522 -0.49 -35.21 42.96
CA ARG A 522 -0.60 -35.08 41.50
C ARG A 522 0.48 -34.13 41.01
N ARG A 523 1.03 -34.39 39.81
CA ARG A 523 2.10 -33.61 39.18
C ARG A 523 1.62 -32.95 37.90
N LEU A 524 2.02 -31.70 37.70
CA LEU A 524 1.74 -30.90 36.51
C LEU A 524 3.01 -30.16 36.08
N ILE A 525 3.48 -30.41 34.86
CA ILE A 525 4.67 -29.76 34.27
C ILE A 525 4.21 -28.85 33.14
N THR A 526 4.79 -27.65 33.07
CA THR A 526 4.30 -26.57 32.23
C THR A 526 5.38 -25.51 31.98
N ASN A 527 5.27 -24.80 30.87
CA ASN A 527 6.08 -23.60 30.60
C ASN A 527 5.25 -22.31 30.70
N GLN A 528 3.98 -22.43 31.10
CA GLN A 528 3.08 -21.30 31.30
C GLN A 528 3.12 -20.85 32.76
N ASN A 529 3.17 -19.53 32.96
CA ASN A 529 3.13 -18.93 34.30
C ASN A 529 1.73 -19.00 34.93
N ASP A 530 0.66 -19.07 34.12
CA ASP A 530 -0.73 -19.18 34.57
C ASP A 530 -1.38 -20.44 33.99
N ILE A 531 -2.00 -21.26 34.83
CA ILE A 531 -2.66 -22.50 34.41
C ILE A 531 -4.00 -22.67 35.12
N LEU A 532 -5.05 -22.91 34.34
CA LEU A 532 -6.32 -23.38 34.87
C LEU A 532 -6.21 -24.87 35.21
N LEU A 533 -6.35 -25.18 36.49
CA LEU A 533 -6.49 -26.55 36.95
C LEU A 533 -7.97 -26.87 37.07
N ASP A 534 -8.46 -27.85 36.30
CA ASP A 534 -9.84 -28.34 36.37
C ASP A 534 -9.95 -29.63 37.19
N SER A 535 -11.17 -30.17 37.29
CA SER A 535 -11.46 -31.46 37.91
C SER A 535 -11.09 -31.55 39.40
N LEU A 536 -11.09 -30.42 40.11
CA LEU A 536 -11.00 -30.38 41.57
C LEU A 536 -12.32 -30.78 42.20
N VAL A 537 -12.28 -31.33 43.41
CA VAL A 537 -13.49 -31.65 44.17
C VAL A 537 -13.98 -30.40 44.91
N GLY A 538 -15.23 -30.00 44.68
CA GLY A 538 -15.85 -28.85 45.35
C GLY A 538 -15.93 -28.98 46.87
N ASN A 539 -15.98 -27.83 47.54
CA ASN A 539 -15.97 -27.71 49.01
C ASN A 539 -14.82 -28.49 49.71
N SER A 540 -13.64 -28.60 49.08
CA SER A 540 -12.50 -29.33 49.63
C SER A 540 -11.26 -28.46 49.80
N ASN A 541 -10.46 -28.78 50.82
CA ASN A 541 -9.17 -28.14 51.07
C ASN A 541 -8.07 -28.83 50.25
N TYR A 542 -7.24 -28.05 49.58
CA TYR A 542 -6.10 -28.49 48.80
C TYR A 542 -4.80 -27.90 49.34
N GLU A 543 -3.72 -28.61 49.10
CA GLU A 543 -2.36 -28.11 49.27
C GLU A 543 -1.59 -28.25 47.96
N CYS A 544 -0.78 -27.25 47.63
CA CYS A 544 0.09 -27.25 46.47
C CYS A 544 1.50 -26.73 46.78
N ARG A 545 2.46 -27.07 45.92
CA ARG A 545 3.85 -26.58 45.97
C ARG A 545 4.43 -26.55 44.56
N LEU A 546 5.36 -25.63 44.33
CA LEU A 546 5.95 -25.37 43.02
C LEU A 546 7.48 -25.51 43.08
N ARG A 547 8.11 -26.00 42.02
CA ARG A 547 9.54 -25.83 41.79
C ARG A 547 9.82 -25.34 40.37
N ILE A 548 10.96 -24.69 40.18
CA ILE A 548 11.40 -24.19 38.88
C ILE A 548 12.30 -25.23 38.24
N LYS A 549 12.07 -25.48 36.95
CA LYS A 549 13.01 -26.21 36.09
C LYS A 549 14.02 -25.18 35.58
N CYS A 550 15.23 -25.23 36.11
CA CYS A 550 16.28 -24.28 35.74
C CYS A 550 16.95 -24.71 34.43
N SER A 551 17.18 -26.02 34.24
CA SER A 551 17.80 -26.57 33.03
C SER A 551 17.10 -27.81 32.52
N GLU A 552 17.07 -27.98 31.21
CA GLU A 552 16.71 -29.26 30.59
C GLU A 552 17.93 -30.18 30.38
N ILE A 553 19.13 -29.62 30.21
CA ILE A 553 20.35 -30.36 29.87
C ILE A 553 21.56 -29.73 30.59
N PRO A 554 22.10 -30.36 31.66
CA PRO A 554 21.54 -31.50 32.39
C PRO A 554 20.26 -31.10 33.15
N LEU A 555 19.33 -32.02 33.42
CA LEU A 555 18.09 -31.69 34.13
C LEU A 555 18.38 -31.16 35.55
N ILE A 556 18.17 -29.86 35.77
CA ILE A 556 18.37 -29.19 37.05
C ILE A 556 17.05 -28.54 37.47
N ASN A 557 16.55 -28.94 38.64
CA ASN A 557 15.35 -28.40 39.27
C ASN A 557 15.71 -27.78 40.61
N SER A 558 14.99 -26.74 41.01
CA SER A 558 15.08 -26.23 42.37
C SER A 558 14.38 -27.15 43.37
N ASN A 559 14.58 -26.89 44.66
CA ASN A 559 13.72 -27.46 45.70
C ASN A 559 12.28 -26.95 45.52
N TYR A 560 11.29 -27.71 46.01
CA TYR A 560 9.92 -27.21 46.05
C TYR A 560 9.80 -26.04 47.03
N SER A 561 8.90 -25.12 46.71
CA SER A 561 8.44 -24.06 47.59
C SER A 561 7.85 -24.63 48.88
N SER A 562 7.68 -23.75 49.87
CA SER A 562 6.74 -24.00 50.97
C SER A 562 5.34 -24.29 50.42
N ILE A 563 4.55 -25.04 51.21
CA ILE A 563 3.19 -25.45 50.83
C ILE A 563 2.26 -24.23 50.84
N VAL A 564 1.43 -24.11 49.80
CA VAL A 564 0.33 -23.15 49.67
C VAL A 564 -1.00 -23.87 49.86
N PHE A 565 -1.88 -23.29 50.67
CA PHE A 565 -3.20 -23.86 50.98
C PHE A 565 -4.32 -23.15 50.24
N PHE A 566 -5.16 -24.01 49.67
CA PHE A 566 -6.36 -23.82 48.88
C PHE A 566 -7.71 -24.23 49.43
N SER A 567 -8.82 -23.54 49.17
CA SER A 567 -10.15 -24.14 49.39
C SER A 567 -11.08 -23.84 48.22
N THR A 568 -11.54 -24.89 47.53
CA THR A 568 -12.60 -24.78 46.50
C THR A 568 -13.93 -24.44 47.15
N THR A 569 -14.79 -23.69 46.46
CA THR A 569 -16.11 -23.28 46.98
C THR A 569 -17.23 -24.26 46.57
N CYS A 570 -18.45 -24.03 47.05
CA CYS A 570 -19.67 -24.71 46.60
C CYS A 570 -20.85 -23.72 46.49
N ASP A 571 -20.55 -22.44 46.33
CA ASP A 571 -21.58 -21.39 46.30
C ASP A 571 -22.16 -21.28 44.89
N SER A 572 -23.47 -21.53 44.77
CA SER A 572 -24.24 -21.33 43.55
C SER A 572 -24.87 -19.94 43.55
N ARG A 573 -25.07 -19.34 42.37
CA ARG A 573 -25.72 -18.03 42.19
C ARG A 573 -26.87 -18.10 41.18
N ILE A 574 -27.87 -17.25 41.33
CA ILE A 574 -28.93 -17.09 40.32
C ILE A 574 -28.36 -16.35 39.11
N LEU A 575 -28.52 -16.93 37.91
CA LEU A 575 -28.05 -16.36 36.65
C LEU A 575 -29.13 -15.59 35.91
N ARG A 576 -30.35 -16.15 35.85
CA ARG A 576 -31.49 -15.56 35.12
C ARG A 576 -32.82 -16.17 35.54
N PHE A 577 -33.89 -15.47 35.19
CA PHE A 577 -35.26 -15.98 35.22
C PHE A 577 -35.77 -16.21 33.80
N SER A 578 -36.73 -17.12 33.65
CA SER A 578 -37.39 -17.42 32.36
C SER A 578 -38.79 -17.98 32.61
N ALA A 579 -39.58 -18.18 31.54
CA ALA A 579 -40.95 -18.69 31.63
C ALA A 579 -41.79 -17.98 32.72
N ILE A 580 -41.61 -16.65 32.80
CA ILE A 580 -42.37 -15.78 33.70
C ILE A 580 -43.77 -15.66 33.13
N THR A 581 -44.76 -16.16 33.85
CA THR A 581 -46.19 -16.01 33.56
C THR A 581 -46.88 -15.49 34.82
N PRO A 582 -48.18 -15.15 34.76
CA PRO A 582 -48.92 -14.75 35.96
C PRO A 582 -48.88 -15.77 37.11
N THR A 583 -48.49 -17.03 36.85
CA THR A 583 -48.46 -18.08 37.88
C THR A 583 -47.17 -18.90 37.92
N THR A 584 -46.15 -18.59 37.11
CA THR A 584 -44.91 -19.38 37.02
C THR A 584 -43.68 -18.51 36.87
N ILE A 585 -42.57 -18.91 37.49
CA ILE A 585 -41.23 -18.36 37.27
C ILE A 585 -40.22 -19.52 37.28
N THR A 586 -39.40 -19.62 36.24
CA THR A 586 -38.27 -20.58 36.20
C THR A 586 -36.97 -19.87 36.54
N VAL A 587 -36.31 -20.35 37.61
CA VAL A 587 -35.04 -19.83 38.11
C VAL A 587 -33.90 -20.69 37.57
N HIS A 588 -32.93 -20.06 36.92
CA HIS A 588 -31.71 -20.70 36.45
C HIS A 588 -30.54 -20.27 37.32
N ALA A 589 -29.92 -21.23 38.01
CA ALA A 589 -28.72 -21.04 38.81
C ALA A 589 -27.45 -21.44 38.04
N SER A 590 -26.29 -21.03 38.55
CA SER A 590 -24.99 -21.50 38.05
C SER A 590 -24.83 -22.97 38.36
N ASP A 591 -24.51 -23.77 37.34
CA ASP A 591 -24.17 -25.17 37.57
C ASP A 591 -22.81 -25.27 38.25
N VAL A 592 -22.83 -25.61 39.53
CA VAL A 592 -21.63 -25.87 40.31
C VAL A 592 -21.36 -27.37 40.47
N GLY A 593 -21.95 -28.23 39.62
CA GLY A 593 -21.76 -29.69 39.69
C GLY A 593 -22.18 -30.26 41.05
N ALA A 594 -23.12 -29.59 41.73
CA ALA A 594 -23.65 -30.04 43.00
C ALA A 594 -24.54 -31.27 42.84
N SER A 595 -24.51 -32.14 43.85
CA SER A 595 -25.41 -33.29 43.94
C SER A 595 -26.88 -32.87 44.02
N GLN A 596 -27.15 -31.70 44.60
CA GLN A 596 -28.47 -31.13 44.77
C GLN A 596 -28.41 -29.61 44.95
N TYR A 597 -29.49 -28.92 44.62
CA TYR A 597 -29.70 -27.48 44.79
C TYR A 597 -30.95 -27.25 45.65
N ILE A 598 -30.91 -26.21 46.49
CA ILE A 598 -32.08 -25.72 47.22
C ILE A 598 -32.39 -24.32 46.72
N PHE A 599 -33.54 -24.16 46.08
CA PHE A 599 -34.11 -22.89 45.65
C PHE A 599 -35.08 -22.40 46.71
N LYS A 600 -34.87 -21.18 47.17
CA LYS A 600 -35.71 -20.51 48.15
C LYS A 600 -36.45 -19.37 47.48
N LEU A 601 -37.76 -19.34 47.65
CA LEU A 601 -38.67 -18.28 47.24
C LEU A 601 -39.17 -17.57 48.49
N ILE A 602 -39.24 -16.24 48.45
CA ILE A 602 -39.75 -15.39 49.53
C ILE A 602 -40.76 -14.42 48.89
N GLN A 603 -42.00 -14.46 49.34
CA GLN A 603 -43.04 -13.52 48.91
C GLN A 603 -43.00 -12.27 49.82
N GLU A 604 -43.37 -11.10 49.30
CA GLU A 604 -43.37 -9.81 50.01
C GLU A 604 -44.17 -9.83 51.34
N SER A 605 -45.14 -10.74 51.47
CA SER A 605 -45.90 -11.02 52.71
C SER A 605 -45.11 -11.75 53.80
N GLY A 606 -43.84 -12.10 53.55
CA GLY A 606 -42.94 -12.80 54.48
C GLY A 606 -43.01 -14.33 54.41
N SER A 607 -43.83 -14.92 53.53
CA SER A 607 -43.89 -16.38 53.37
C SER A 607 -42.67 -16.90 52.60
N THR A 608 -42.03 -17.95 53.12
CA THR A 608 -40.82 -18.55 52.53
C THR A 608 -41.09 -19.98 52.09
N LEU A 609 -40.54 -20.35 50.93
CA LEU A 609 -40.73 -21.67 50.32
C LEU A 609 -39.40 -22.20 49.77
N GLU A 610 -38.90 -23.29 50.34
CA GLU A 610 -37.69 -23.97 49.84
C GLU A 610 -38.04 -25.21 49.01
N ARG A 611 -37.30 -25.42 47.92
CA ARG A 611 -37.48 -26.51 46.98
C ARG A 611 -36.16 -27.12 46.58
N MET A 612 -36.09 -28.45 46.67
CA MET A 612 -34.93 -29.22 46.24
C MET A 612 -35.02 -29.52 44.75
N SER A 613 -33.89 -29.43 44.06
CA SER A 613 -33.73 -29.81 42.65
C SER A 613 -32.42 -30.55 42.47
N ASN A 614 -32.40 -31.61 41.67
CA ASN A 614 -31.16 -32.26 41.24
C ASN A 614 -30.56 -31.59 40.00
N SER A 615 -31.15 -30.46 39.58
CA SER A 615 -30.74 -29.66 38.44
C SER A 615 -30.49 -28.21 38.91
N PRO A 616 -29.55 -27.47 38.30
CA PRO A 616 -29.35 -26.04 38.54
C PRO A 616 -30.52 -25.18 38.03
N VAL A 617 -31.66 -25.79 37.68
CA VAL A 617 -32.87 -25.10 37.24
C VAL A 617 -34.05 -25.60 38.08
N TYR A 618 -34.92 -24.68 38.49
CA TYR A 618 -36.18 -25.02 39.15
C TYR A 618 -37.32 -24.07 38.73
N THR A 619 -38.49 -24.64 38.46
CA THR A 619 -39.70 -23.88 38.10
C THR A 619 -40.64 -23.79 39.29
N PHE A 620 -40.87 -22.57 39.78
CA PHE A 620 -41.93 -22.28 40.72
C PHE A 620 -43.25 -22.09 39.96
N THR A 621 -44.31 -22.71 40.45
CA THR A 621 -45.66 -22.70 39.87
C THR A 621 -46.68 -22.26 40.91
N ALA A 622 -47.90 -21.96 40.48
CA ALA A 622 -48.99 -21.47 41.35
C ALA A 622 -48.62 -20.19 42.13
N LEU A 623 -47.83 -19.33 41.49
CA LEU A 623 -47.54 -17.98 41.99
C LEU A 623 -48.78 -17.09 41.86
N VAL A 624 -48.85 -16.07 42.70
CA VAL A 624 -49.91 -15.06 42.69
C VAL A 624 -49.59 -14.06 41.57
N PRO A 625 -50.53 -13.76 40.65
CA PRO A 625 -50.33 -12.75 39.61
C PRO A 625 -49.99 -11.37 40.17
N ALA A 626 -49.24 -10.57 39.40
CA ALA A 626 -48.87 -9.19 39.77
C ALA A 626 -48.20 -9.06 41.15
N THR A 627 -47.36 -10.04 41.49
CA THR A 627 -46.63 -10.11 42.76
C THR A 627 -45.12 -10.20 42.52
N ASP A 628 -44.36 -9.45 43.32
CA ASP A 628 -42.91 -9.50 43.37
C ASP A 628 -42.41 -10.61 44.30
N TYR A 629 -41.40 -11.34 43.83
CA TYR A 629 -40.82 -12.48 44.52
C TYR A 629 -39.31 -12.33 44.64
N GLU A 630 -38.79 -12.67 45.81
CA GLU A 630 -37.36 -12.78 46.09
C GLU A 630 -36.94 -14.25 46.01
N PHE A 631 -35.81 -14.51 45.35
CA PHE A 631 -35.25 -15.84 45.14
C PHE A 631 -33.80 -15.91 45.64
N GLN A 632 -33.45 -17.03 46.26
CA GLN A 632 -32.08 -17.39 46.63
C GLN A 632 -31.82 -18.84 46.21
N VAL A 633 -30.56 -19.21 45.97
CA VAL A 633 -30.17 -20.61 45.70
C VAL A 633 -28.95 -20.99 46.52
N LYS A 634 -28.91 -22.22 47.04
CA LYS A 634 -27.67 -22.84 47.53
C LYS A 634 -27.45 -24.20 46.89
N ALA A 635 -26.19 -24.58 46.76
CA ALA A 635 -25.77 -25.87 46.23
C ALA A 635 -25.28 -26.81 47.34
N ILE A 636 -25.39 -28.12 47.09
CA ILE A 636 -24.94 -29.19 47.99
C ILE A 636 -23.88 -30.05 47.28
N CYS A 637 -22.62 -29.88 47.68
CA CYS A 637 -21.47 -30.65 47.18
C CYS A 637 -21.04 -31.66 48.28
N ASN A 638 -19.75 -31.71 48.64
CA ASN A 638 -19.26 -32.37 49.87
C ASN A 638 -19.53 -31.51 51.11
N GLY A 639 -20.79 -31.12 51.32
CA GLY A 639 -21.24 -30.15 52.31
C GLY A 639 -22.18 -29.10 51.73
N ASN A 640 -22.75 -28.27 52.60
CA ASN A 640 -23.68 -27.22 52.20
C ASN A 640 -22.91 -25.96 51.78
N GLY A 641 -23.18 -25.46 50.58
CA GLY A 641 -22.86 -24.09 50.20
C GLY A 641 -23.77 -23.07 50.90
N ASN A 642 -23.42 -21.80 50.77
CA ASN A 642 -24.25 -20.71 51.28
C ASN A 642 -25.40 -20.40 50.33
N PHE A 643 -26.47 -19.80 50.86
CA PHE A 643 -27.49 -19.19 50.01
C PHE A 643 -26.88 -17.99 49.28
N SER A 644 -27.19 -17.92 47.98
CA SER A 644 -26.82 -16.80 47.13
C SER A 644 -27.40 -15.51 47.67
N ILE A 645 -26.83 -14.38 47.23
CA ILE A 645 -27.52 -13.10 47.30
C ILE A 645 -28.91 -13.20 46.67
N SER A 646 -29.84 -12.42 47.21
CA SER A 646 -31.23 -12.35 46.78
C SER A 646 -31.35 -11.79 45.36
N SER A 647 -32.21 -12.41 44.56
CA SER A 647 -32.54 -11.98 43.19
C SER A 647 -34.06 -11.89 43.04
N PHE A 648 -34.56 -10.87 42.36
CA PHE A 648 -35.99 -10.54 42.36
C PHE A 648 -36.62 -10.76 40.98
N ALA A 649 -37.86 -11.24 40.94
CA ALA A 649 -38.66 -11.33 39.72
C ALA A 649 -40.16 -11.13 40.01
N SER A 650 -40.86 -10.49 39.07
CA SER A 650 -42.29 -10.15 39.18
C SER A 650 -43.16 -11.03 38.29
N THR A 651 -44.40 -11.26 38.71
CA THR A 651 -45.47 -11.95 37.94
C THR A 651 -46.49 -10.98 37.36
N GLU A 652 -46.16 -9.68 37.23
CA GLU A 652 -46.98 -8.67 36.55
C GLU A 652 -47.40 -9.10 35.13
N GLU A 653 -48.57 -8.62 34.70
CA GLU A 653 -49.20 -8.97 33.43
C GLU A 653 -48.32 -8.55 32.24
N ILE A 654 -47.68 -9.52 31.62
CA ILE A 654 -46.82 -9.31 30.45
C ILE A 654 -47.70 -8.98 29.24
N VAL A 655 -47.81 -7.68 28.92
CA VAL A 655 -48.12 -7.21 27.56
C VAL A 655 -47.11 -7.89 26.60
N PRO A 656 -47.53 -8.50 25.47
CA PRO A 656 -46.63 -9.34 24.67
C PRO A 656 -45.39 -8.55 24.23
N MET A 657 -44.25 -8.87 24.84
CA MET A 657 -42.97 -8.31 24.42
C MET A 657 -42.71 -8.80 23.00
N GLN A 658 -42.61 -7.88 22.04
CA GLN A 658 -42.30 -8.23 20.66
C GLN A 658 -40.94 -8.95 20.62
N CYS A 659 -40.91 -10.11 19.96
CA CYS A 659 -39.67 -10.88 19.77
C CYS A 659 -38.78 -10.13 18.75
N LEU A 660 -37.98 -9.19 19.25
CA LEU A 660 -37.13 -8.32 18.43
C LEU A 660 -35.84 -9.02 18.02
N ALA A 661 -35.36 -8.69 16.81
CA ALA A 661 -34.11 -9.19 16.28
C ALA A 661 -32.92 -8.78 17.18
N PRO A 662 -31.84 -9.59 17.23
CA PRO A 662 -30.58 -9.18 17.83
C PRO A 662 -30.05 -7.89 17.18
N THR A 663 -29.54 -6.97 17.99
CA THR A 663 -28.92 -5.73 17.48
C THR A 663 -27.47 -6.00 17.06
N ARG A 664 -26.90 -5.12 16.23
CA ARG A 664 -25.51 -5.25 15.75
C ARG A 664 -24.48 -5.39 16.89
N GLY A 665 -24.69 -4.71 18.02
CA GLY A 665 -23.80 -4.79 19.19
C GLY A 665 -23.82 -6.16 19.90
N GLN A 666 -24.78 -7.01 19.56
CA GLN A 666 -24.93 -8.36 20.13
C GLN A 666 -24.34 -9.44 19.21
N MET A 667 -23.74 -9.05 18.09
CA MET A 667 -23.22 -9.95 17.07
C MET A 667 -21.70 -9.85 17.04
N SER A 668 -20.98 -10.97 17.13
CA SER A 668 -19.51 -10.99 17.03
C SER A 668 -19.00 -12.31 16.44
N THR A 669 -17.73 -12.33 16.02
CA THR A 669 -17.06 -13.55 15.54
C THR A 669 -15.79 -13.79 16.32
N SER A 670 -15.47 -15.05 16.60
CA SER A 670 -14.22 -15.47 17.23
C SER A 670 -13.61 -16.64 16.45
N ASN A 671 -12.35 -16.98 16.74
CA ASN A 671 -11.64 -18.13 16.16
C ASN A 671 -11.72 -18.21 14.63
N VAL A 672 -11.57 -17.07 13.96
CA VAL A 672 -11.56 -16.99 12.50
C VAL A 672 -10.23 -17.55 11.99
N THR A 673 -10.26 -18.71 11.33
CA THR A 673 -9.09 -19.36 10.71
C THR A 673 -9.10 -19.18 9.18
N ILE A 674 -8.21 -19.89 8.48
CA ILE A 674 -8.22 -19.95 7.02
C ILE A 674 -9.46 -20.65 6.43
N SER A 675 -10.17 -21.47 7.21
CA SER A 675 -11.32 -22.25 6.69
C SER A 675 -12.47 -22.45 7.69
N SER A 676 -12.41 -21.81 8.85
CA SER A 676 -13.46 -21.91 9.88
C SER A 676 -13.65 -20.60 10.65
N VAL A 677 -14.79 -20.49 11.34
CA VAL A 677 -15.12 -19.37 12.24
C VAL A 677 -16.09 -19.84 13.33
N GLN A 678 -16.09 -19.16 14.47
CA GLN A 678 -17.17 -19.19 15.46
C GLN A 678 -18.04 -17.93 15.31
N LEU A 679 -19.33 -18.09 15.01
CA LEU A 679 -20.32 -17.00 14.99
C LEU A 679 -20.96 -16.86 16.37
N ASN A 680 -21.16 -15.63 16.87
CA ASN A 680 -21.69 -15.38 18.21
C ASN A 680 -22.85 -14.36 18.18
N CYS A 681 -23.85 -14.60 19.04
CA CYS A 681 -25.07 -13.82 19.21
C CYS A 681 -25.40 -13.74 20.71
N SER A 682 -25.18 -12.59 21.36
CA SER A 682 -25.29 -12.40 22.82
C SER A 682 -26.68 -11.94 23.29
N LYS A 683 -27.72 -12.13 22.48
CA LYS A 683 -29.10 -11.76 22.84
C LYS A 683 -29.60 -12.65 23.97
N GLY A 684 -29.80 -12.07 25.16
CA GLY A 684 -30.36 -12.76 26.33
C GLY A 684 -31.89 -12.84 26.34
N ASN A 685 -32.44 -13.65 27.26
CA ASN A 685 -33.89 -13.88 27.47
C ASN A 685 -34.63 -14.45 26.24
N VAL A 686 -34.05 -15.46 25.60
CA VAL A 686 -34.61 -16.15 24.42
C VAL A 686 -34.52 -17.67 24.58
N ASP A 687 -35.37 -18.40 23.87
CA ASP A 687 -35.48 -19.87 23.95
C ASP A 687 -34.56 -20.60 22.96
N GLY A 688 -33.92 -19.87 22.05
CA GLY A 688 -32.94 -20.44 21.12
C GLY A 688 -32.59 -19.50 19.97
N PHE A 689 -31.60 -19.94 19.18
CA PHE A 689 -30.96 -19.15 18.13
C PHE A 689 -30.99 -19.90 16.80
N TYR A 690 -31.07 -19.13 15.72
CA TYR A 690 -30.76 -19.58 14.36
C TYR A 690 -29.69 -18.66 13.78
N PHE A 691 -28.73 -19.25 13.07
CA PHE A 691 -27.73 -18.52 12.31
C PHE A 691 -27.95 -18.78 10.83
N ARG A 692 -27.66 -17.78 10.00
CA ARG A 692 -27.44 -17.99 8.57
C ARG A 692 -26.18 -17.28 8.13
N TYR A 693 -25.38 -17.92 7.29
CA TYR A 693 -24.08 -17.42 6.88
C TYR A 693 -23.78 -17.76 5.43
N GLY A 694 -22.95 -16.97 4.76
CA GLY A 694 -22.53 -17.26 3.40
C GLY A 694 -21.88 -16.08 2.69
N THR A 695 -21.46 -16.31 1.45
CA THR A 695 -20.99 -15.23 0.56
C THR A 695 -22.19 -14.43 0.06
N ILE A 696 -21.96 -13.18 -0.34
CA ILE A 696 -23.03 -12.25 -0.76
C ILE A 696 -23.95 -12.91 -1.80
N GLY A 697 -25.20 -13.21 -1.41
CA GLY A 697 -26.24 -13.78 -2.27
C GLY A 697 -26.63 -15.25 -2.02
N THR A 698 -25.87 -16.02 -1.23
CA THR A 698 -26.20 -17.42 -0.91
C THR A 698 -25.93 -17.68 0.57
N LEU A 699 -26.98 -17.86 1.37
CA LEU A 699 -26.88 -18.07 2.82
C LEU A 699 -27.32 -19.50 3.18
N VAL A 700 -26.50 -20.17 3.97
CA VAL A 700 -26.78 -21.47 4.58
C VAL A 700 -27.32 -21.23 5.99
N GLU A 701 -28.50 -21.77 6.31
CA GLU A 701 -29.13 -21.65 7.62
C GLU A 701 -28.77 -22.85 8.52
N SER A 702 -28.57 -22.58 9.82
CA SER A 702 -28.36 -23.60 10.84
C SER A 702 -29.68 -24.22 11.31
N GLY A 703 -29.61 -25.34 12.02
CA GLY A 703 -30.71 -25.80 12.87
C GLY A 703 -30.93 -24.88 14.09
N LEU A 704 -31.95 -25.20 14.90
CA LEU A 704 -32.20 -24.54 16.18
C LEU A 704 -31.05 -24.85 17.16
N LEU A 705 -30.48 -23.81 17.74
CA LEU A 705 -29.39 -23.89 18.72
C LEU A 705 -29.85 -23.37 20.07
N THR A 706 -29.44 -24.05 21.14
CA THR A 706 -29.70 -23.63 22.53
C THR A 706 -28.69 -22.61 23.04
N GLU A 707 -27.52 -22.54 22.40
CA GLU A 707 -26.47 -21.59 22.69
C GLU A 707 -26.38 -20.51 21.61
N GLY A 708 -25.99 -19.30 22.02
CA GLY A 708 -25.80 -18.15 21.12
C GLY A 708 -24.52 -18.23 20.29
N THR A 709 -24.00 -19.43 20.01
CA THR A 709 -22.79 -19.60 19.19
C THR A 709 -22.94 -20.70 18.14
N TYR A 710 -22.24 -20.57 17.01
CA TYR A 710 -22.29 -21.55 15.93
C TYR A 710 -20.93 -21.67 15.22
N ALA A 711 -20.34 -22.86 15.29
CA ALA A 711 -19.07 -23.17 14.64
C ALA A 711 -19.29 -23.57 13.17
N VAL A 712 -18.60 -22.87 12.27
CA VAL A 712 -18.69 -23.07 10.83
C VAL A 712 -17.32 -23.49 10.30
N SER A 713 -17.29 -24.55 9.49
CA SER A 713 -16.08 -25.08 8.86
C SER A 713 -16.26 -25.22 7.35
N GLY A 714 -15.18 -25.47 6.60
CA GLY A 714 -15.22 -25.60 5.14
C GLY A 714 -15.32 -24.27 4.38
N LEU A 715 -14.94 -23.17 5.02
CA LEU A 715 -14.91 -21.83 4.41
C LEU A 715 -13.69 -21.65 3.52
N ARG A 716 -13.79 -20.76 2.52
CA ARG A 716 -12.69 -20.43 1.62
C ARG A 716 -11.70 -19.47 2.30
N PRO A 717 -10.37 -19.66 2.18
CA PRO A 717 -9.38 -18.71 2.71
C PRO A 717 -9.51 -17.30 2.13
N GLY A 718 -9.15 -16.28 2.92
CA GLY A 718 -9.14 -14.87 2.49
C GLY A 718 -10.49 -14.28 2.05
N THR A 719 -11.60 -14.97 2.28
CA THR A 719 -12.94 -14.68 1.72
C THR A 719 -13.82 -13.98 2.76
N ILE A 720 -14.60 -13.00 2.32
CA ILE A 720 -15.56 -12.28 3.18
C ILE A 720 -16.89 -13.04 3.19
N TYR A 721 -17.38 -13.32 4.40
CA TYR A 721 -18.66 -13.95 4.65
C TYR A 721 -19.55 -12.99 5.44
N GLY A 722 -20.83 -12.93 5.07
CA GLY A 722 -21.87 -12.27 5.85
C GLY A 722 -22.61 -13.30 6.69
N TYR A 723 -23.00 -12.95 7.92
CA TYR A 723 -23.87 -13.78 8.74
C TYR A 723 -24.89 -12.95 9.54
N GLN A 724 -25.99 -13.60 9.91
CA GLN A 724 -27.11 -13.02 10.65
C GLN A 724 -27.58 -14.03 11.73
N CYS A 725 -28.14 -13.50 12.82
CA CYS A 725 -28.76 -14.27 13.90
C CYS A 725 -30.23 -13.86 14.03
N ARG A 726 -31.12 -14.81 14.32
CA ARG A 726 -32.46 -14.54 14.84
C ARG A 726 -32.73 -15.41 16.06
N VAL A 727 -33.65 -14.97 16.90
CA VAL A 727 -33.96 -15.63 18.17
C VAL A 727 -35.39 -16.14 18.20
N LYS A 728 -35.62 -17.15 19.05
CA LYS A 728 -36.94 -17.70 19.36
C LYS A 728 -37.40 -17.18 20.71
N CYS A 729 -38.61 -16.62 20.79
CA CYS A 729 -39.27 -16.21 22.02
C CYS A 729 -40.65 -16.89 22.09
N GLY A 730 -40.77 -17.95 22.87
CA GLY A 730 -41.92 -18.84 22.93
C GLY A 730 -42.20 -19.52 21.59
N ALA A 731 -43.39 -19.25 21.04
CA ALA A 731 -43.81 -19.73 19.73
C ALA A 731 -43.37 -18.81 18.56
N THR A 732 -42.78 -17.65 18.85
CA THR A 732 -42.50 -16.60 17.85
C THR A 732 -41.01 -16.53 17.52
N LEU A 733 -40.66 -16.34 16.25
CA LEU A 733 -39.29 -16.04 15.81
C LEU A 733 -39.14 -14.53 15.59
N SER A 734 -38.00 -13.99 15.97
CA SER A 734 -37.64 -12.62 15.62
C SER A 734 -37.32 -12.50 14.12
N PRO A 735 -37.37 -11.27 13.57
CA PRO A 735 -36.66 -10.98 12.32
C PRO A 735 -35.16 -11.32 12.45
N TRP A 736 -34.48 -11.48 11.31
CA TRP A 736 -33.03 -11.59 11.28
C TRP A 736 -32.37 -10.28 11.68
N SER A 737 -31.25 -10.37 12.40
CA SER A 737 -30.38 -9.23 12.69
C SER A 737 -29.86 -8.58 11.42
N ASP A 738 -29.24 -7.42 11.55
CA ASP A 738 -28.37 -6.89 10.50
C ASP A 738 -27.26 -7.88 10.14
N THR A 739 -26.83 -7.84 8.88
CA THR A 739 -25.72 -8.68 8.41
C THR A 739 -24.40 -8.17 8.94
N VAL A 740 -23.67 -9.01 9.66
CA VAL A 740 -22.30 -8.76 10.12
C VAL A 740 -21.33 -9.52 9.24
N TYR A 741 -20.17 -8.93 8.97
CA TYR A 741 -19.17 -9.49 8.07
C TYR A 741 -17.91 -9.89 8.82
N PHE A 742 -17.31 -11.00 8.42
CA PHE A 742 -15.98 -11.42 8.82
C PHE A 742 -15.18 -11.90 7.60
N ARG A 743 -13.86 -11.99 7.76
CA ARG A 743 -12.96 -12.46 6.69
C ARG A 743 -12.09 -13.59 7.21
N THR A 744 -12.12 -14.75 6.55
CA THR A 744 -11.21 -15.86 6.86
C THR A 744 -9.75 -15.47 6.63
N GLN A 745 -8.84 -16.06 7.39
CA GLN A 745 -7.41 -15.79 7.25
C GLN A 745 -6.91 -16.21 5.86
N THR A 746 -5.88 -15.55 5.37
CA THR A 746 -5.19 -15.93 4.13
C THR A 746 -4.24 -17.09 4.39
N GLN A 747 -4.26 -18.12 3.55
CA GLN A 747 -3.33 -19.24 3.65
C GLN A 747 -1.90 -18.77 3.30
N ALA A 748 -0.96 -18.91 4.24
CA ALA A 748 0.47 -18.77 3.97
C ALA A 748 1.01 -20.11 3.47
N PHE A 749 1.60 -20.13 2.27
CA PHE A 749 2.17 -21.34 1.68
C PHE A 749 3.63 -21.54 2.13
N ALA A 750 3.94 -22.72 2.67
CA ALA A 750 5.30 -23.22 2.84
C ALA A 750 5.75 -23.94 1.57
N ILE A 751 6.99 -23.69 1.13
CA ILE A 751 7.54 -24.14 -0.15
C ILE A 751 8.00 -25.59 -0.04
N SER A 752 7.23 -26.50 -0.63
CA SER A 752 7.67 -27.85 -1.00
C SER A 752 6.96 -28.22 -2.30
N THR A 753 7.68 -28.02 -3.42
CA THR A 753 7.31 -28.29 -4.83
C THR A 753 6.26 -27.37 -5.48
N GLY A 754 6.74 -26.44 -6.31
CA GLY A 754 5.94 -25.59 -7.21
C GLY A 754 5.86 -24.11 -6.79
N CYS A 755 5.73 -23.22 -7.77
CA CYS A 755 5.45 -21.81 -7.52
C CYS A 755 4.13 -21.63 -6.76
N PRO A 756 4.03 -20.64 -5.86
CA PRO A 756 2.73 -20.25 -5.35
C PRO A 756 1.83 -19.81 -6.52
N PRO A 757 0.56 -20.25 -6.57
CA PRO A 757 -0.37 -19.76 -7.58
C PRO A 757 -0.53 -18.23 -7.42
N PRO A 758 -0.65 -17.46 -8.52
CA PRO A 758 -0.95 -16.03 -8.45
C PRO A 758 -2.19 -15.76 -7.60
N TYR A 759 -2.16 -14.67 -6.81
CA TYR A 759 -3.30 -14.29 -6.00
C TYR A 759 -4.42 -13.75 -6.90
N GLU A 760 -5.69 -13.95 -6.52
CA GLU A 760 -6.84 -13.42 -7.28
C GLU A 760 -6.74 -11.91 -7.54
N LYS A 761 -6.21 -11.14 -6.58
CA LYS A 761 -5.96 -9.70 -6.67
C LYS A 761 -4.92 -9.30 -7.74
N GLU A 762 -4.16 -10.25 -8.26
CA GLU A 762 -3.12 -10.03 -9.27
C GLU A 762 -3.66 -10.29 -10.69
N LEU A 763 -4.86 -10.87 -10.82
CA LEU A 763 -5.52 -11.13 -12.10
C LEU A 763 -6.53 -10.03 -12.45
N TYR A 764 -6.42 -9.49 -13.66
CA TYR A 764 -7.37 -8.52 -14.22
C TYR A 764 -7.73 -8.85 -15.66
N ALA A 765 -8.98 -8.56 -16.01
CA ALA A 765 -9.44 -8.49 -17.40
C ALA A 765 -9.63 -7.02 -17.75
N PHE A 766 -9.18 -6.57 -18.93
CA PHE A 766 -9.29 -5.19 -19.37
C PHE A 766 -9.53 -5.13 -20.89
N ASN A 767 -9.87 -3.94 -21.40
CA ASN A 767 -10.34 -3.77 -22.78
C ASN A 767 -11.47 -4.75 -23.11
N ILE A 768 -12.40 -4.94 -22.18
CA ILE A 768 -13.50 -5.88 -22.33
C ILE A 768 -14.46 -5.29 -23.37
N GLY A 769 -14.50 -5.92 -24.55
CA GLY A 769 -15.43 -5.62 -25.63
C GLY A 769 -16.54 -6.67 -25.73
N ASN A 770 -17.26 -6.66 -26.86
CA ASN A 770 -18.35 -7.61 -27.11
C ASN A 770 -17.86 -9.01 -27.55
N THR A 771 -16.66 -9.09 -28.12
CA THR A 771 -16.09 -10.34 -28.66
C THR A 771 -14.61 -10.48 -28.33
N ASN A 772 -14.08 -9.58 -27.51
CA ASN A 772 -12.69 -9.57 -27.12
C ASN A 772 -12.54 -9.16 -25.66
N SER A 773 -11.40 -9.51 -25.08
CA SER A 773 -10.96 -9.11 -23.76
C SER A 773 -9.47 -9.32 -23.69
N ALA A 774 -8.82 -8.73 -22.70
CA ALA A 774 -7.40 -8.82 -22.50
C ALA A 774 -7.16 -9.24 -21.05
N LEU A 775 -6.36 -10.29 -20.81
CA LEU A 775 -6.10 -10.83 -19.47
C LEU A 775 -4.68 -10.51 -19.05
N ILE A 776 -4.49 -10.07 -17.80
CA ILE A 776 -3.17 -9.77 -17.21
C ILE A 776 -3.03 -10.44 -15.83
N CYS A 777 -1.80 -10.85 -15.50
CA CYS A 777 -1.42 -11.44 -14.23
C CYS A 777 -0.20 -10.70 -13.65
N TYR A 778 -0.37 -9.83 -12.65
CA TYR A 778 0.68 -8.96 -12.09
C TYR A 778 1.72 -9.66 -11.18
N THR A 779 1.98 -10.94 -11.38
CA THR A 779 2.95 -11.70 -10.60
C THR A 779 4.26 -11.80 -11.37
N GLU A 780 5.41 -11.64 -10.71
CA GLU A 780 6.73 -11.84 -11.33
C GLU A 780 6.97 -13.34 -11.59
N ALA A 781 7.29 -13.70 -12.84
CA ALA A 781 7.53 -15.07 -13.27
C ALA A 781 8.30 -15.14 -14.60
N ASP A 782 8.92 -16.29 -14.89
CA ASP A 782 9.63 -16.53 -16.14
C ASP A 782 8.68 -16.72 -17.32
N GLN A 783 7.56 -17.42 -17.08
CA GLN A 783 6.51 -17.70 -18.06
C GLN A 783 5.13 -17.76 -17.40
N PHE A 784 4.10 -17.50 -18.20
CA PHE A 784 2.70 -17.44 -17.78
C PHE A 784 1.86 -18.36 -18.65
N GLN A 785 0.92 -19.08 -18.04
CA GLN A 785 -0.10 -19.80 -18.77
C GLN A 785 -1.48 -19.42 -18.24
N PHE A 786 -2.33 -18.95 -19.16
CA PHE A 786 -3.71 -18.58 -18.88
C PHE A 786 -4.66 -19.68 -19.34
N ARG A 787 -5.80 -19.80 -18.67
CA ARG A 787 -6.94 -20.57 -19.17
C ARG A 787 -8.23 -19.83 -18.91
N TYR A 788 -9.22 -20.03 -19.77
CA TYR A 788 -10.54 -19.43 -19.62
C TYR A 788 -11.65 -20.36 -20.11
N LYS A 789 -12.87 -20.13 -19.68
CA LYS A 789 -14.07 -20.80 -20.17
C LYS A 789 -15.30 -19.93 -20.02
N ASP A 790 -16.29 -20.17 -20.86
CA ASP A 790 -17.65 -19.71 -20.60
C ASP A 790 -18.14 -20.36 -19.29
N THR A 791 -18.75 -19.60 -18.38
CA THR A 791 -19.28 -20.16 -17.12
C THR A 791 -20.40 -21.17 -17.33
N ALA A 792 -21.07 -21.16 -18.48
CA ALA A 792 -22.01 -22.20 -18.89
C ALA A 792 -21.32 -23.49 -19.37
N SER A 793 -20.01 -23.44 -19.67
CA SER A 793 -19.20 -24.59 -20.07
C SER A 793 -18.47 -25.24 -18.89
N THR A 794 -18.31 -26.57 -18.95
CA THR A 794 -17.47 -27.33 -18.00
C THR A 794 -16.03 -27.50 -18.48
N GLN A 795 -15.75 -27.20 -19.75
CA GLN A 795 -14.44 -27.39 -20.39
C GLN A 795 -13.61 -26.10 -20.36
N TRP A 796 -12.35 -26.21 -19.94
CA TRP A 796 -11.37 -25.11 -19.98
C TRP A 796 -10.69 -25.01 -21.34
N ILE A 797 -10.45 -23.79 -21.79
CA ILE A 797 -9.60 -23.47 -22.94
C ILE A 797 -8.26 -22.98 -22.38
N ASP A 798 -7.23 -23.83 -22.46
CA ASP A 798 -5.86 -23.45 -22.10
C ASP A 798 -5.22 -22.66 -23.25
N LEU A 799 -4.65 -21.51 -22.91
CA LEU A 799 -3.92 -20.68 -23.87
C LEU A 799 -2.45 -21.11 -23.97
N PRO A 800 -1.78 -20.78 -25.09
CA PRO A 800 -0.34 -21.01 -25.23
C PRO A 800 0.45 -20.28 -24.14
N ILE A 801 1.54 -20.89 -23.71
CA ILE A 801 2.46 -20.30 -22.73
C ILE A 801 3.07 -19.02 -23.29
N GLN A 802 3.07 -17.96 -22.48
CA GLN A 802 3.55 -16.62 -22.83
C GLN A 802 4.76 -16.24 -21.97
N LYS A 803 5.72 -15.52 -22.55
CA LYS A 803 6.78 -14.84 -21.78
C LYS A 803 6.29 -13.54 -21.14
N THR A 804 5.19 -12.98 -21.66
CA THR A 804 4.56 -11.78 -21.12
C THR A 804 3.49 -12.16 -20.12
N ASN A 805 3.32 -11.30 -19.11
CA ASN A 805 2.29 -11.45 -18.08
C ASN A 805 0.86 -11.12 -18.58
N PHE A 806 0.66 -11.10 -19.89
CA PHE A 806 -0.51 -10.58 -20.59
C PHE A 806 -0.86 -11.44 -21.81
N THR A 807 -2.16 -11.59 -22.10
CA THR A 807 -2.69 -12.25 -23.30
C THR A 807 -3.99 -11.61 -23.79
N SER A 808 -4.20 -11.57 -25.11
CA SER A 808 -5.45 -11.10 -25.73
C SER A 808 -6.36 -12.27 -26.09
N LEU A 809 -7.63 -12.16 -25.72
CA LEU A 809 -8.72 -13.04 -26.14
C LEU A 809 -9.48 -12.38 -27.28
N ASN A 810 -9.53 -13.07 -28.41
CA ASN A 810 -10.36 -12.73 -29.55
C ASN A 810 -11.37 -13.88 -29.74
N THR A 811 -12.54 -13.61 -30.34
CA THR A 811 -13.62 -14.59 -30.58
C THR A 811 -14.41 -15.04 -29.34
N LEU A 812 -14.62 -14.14 -28.38
CA LEU A 812 -15.57 -14.35 -27.28
C LEU A 812 -17.02 -14.13 -27.75
N SER A 813 -17.98 -14.73 -27.06
CA SER A 813 -19.41 -14.52 -27.31
C SER A 813 -19.90 -13.27 -26.58
N PRO A 814 -20.73 -12.39 -27.21
CA PRO A 814 -21.31 -11.23 -26.54
C PRO A 814 -22.16 -11.59 -25.32
N GLU A 815 -22.27 -10.65 -24.37
CA GLU A 815 -23.04 -10.79 -23.12
C GLU A 815 -22.76 -12.05 -22.28
N THR A 816 -21.62 -12.70 -22.49
CA THR A 816 -21.27 -13.98 -21.87
C THR A 816 -20.30 -13.75 -20.71
N ILE A 817 -20.50 -14.48 -19.60
CA ILE A 817 -19.61 -14.43 -18.44
C ILE A 817 -18.52 -15.48 -18.63
N TYR A 818 -17.27 -15.04 -18.61
CA TYR A 818 -16.10 -15.91 -18.70
C TYR A 818 -15.42 -16.04 -17.35
N GLU A 819 -15.03 -17.26 -17.00
CA GLU A 819 -14.16 -17.60 -15.87
C GLU A 819 -12.73 -17.77 -16.41
N TYR A 820 -11.72 -17.19 -15.75
CA TYR A 820 -10.32 -17.32 -16.16
C TYR A 820 -9.36 -17.47 -14.96
N GLN A 821 -8.21 -18.10 -15.21
CA GLN A 821 -7.15 -18.36 -14.24
C GLN A 821 -5.76 -18.21 -14.89
N CYS A 822 -4.74 -17.98 -14.07
CA CYS A 822 -3.35 -17.92 -14.49
C CYS A 822 -2.48 -18.81 -13.60
N LYS A 823 -1.48 -19.48 -14.17
CA LYS A 823 -0.38 -20.11 -13.43
C LYS A 823 0.95 -19.60 -13.96
N ILE A 824 1.95 -19.63 -13.09
CA ILE A 824 3.30 -19.12 -13.37
C ILE A 824 4.34 -20.22 -13.34
N GLU A 825 5.40 -20.03 -14.11
CA GLU A 825 6.64 -20.81 -14.03
C GLU A 825 7.71 -20.05 -13.25
N CYS A 826 8.37 -20.75 -12.33
CA CYS A 826 9.52 -20.26 -11.60
C CYS A 826 10.49 -21.43 -11.46
N ASN A 827 11.77 -21.17 -11.74
CA ASN A 827 12.81 -22.19 -11.68
C ASN A 827 12.53 -23.42 -12.57
N GLY A 828 11.93 -23.19 -13.74
CA GLY A 828 11.70 -24.23 -14.76
C GLY A 828 10.57 -25.23 -14.44
N SER A 829 9.64 -24.88 -13.54
CA SER A 829 8.45 -25.68 -13.28
C SER A 829 7.22 -24.81 -13.00
N PHE A 830 6.09 -25.15 -13.64
CA PHE A 830 4.82 -24.47 -13.42
C PHE A 830 4.22 -24.81 -12.05
N GLY A 831 3.69 -23.79 -11.36
CA GLY A 831 2.83 -23.95 -10.20
C GLY A 831 1.38 -24.28 -10.54
N PHE A 832 0.51 -24.21 -9.53
CA PHE A 832 -0.93 -24.39 -9.72
C PHE A 832 -1.59 -23.15 -10.34
N TYR A 833 -2.77 -23.33 -10.95
CA TYR A 833 -3.62 -22.21 -11.38
C TYR A 833 -4.15 -21.42 -10.18
N SER A 834 -4.22 -20.10 -10.34
CA SER A 834 -4.82 -19.15 -9.41
C SER A 834 -6.26 -19.50 -9.05
N ALA A 835 -6.82 -18.85 -8.03
CA ALA A 835 -8.27 -18.79 -7.89
C ALA A 835 -8.89 -18.13 -9.14
N SER A 836 -10.13 -18.52 -9.46
CA SER A 836 -10.84 -18.03 -10.64
C SER A 836 -11.25 -16.58 -10.52
N ARG A 837 -11.08 -15.85 -11.62
CA ARG A 837 -11.64 -14.51 -11.86
C ARG A 837 -12.71 -14.56 -12.94
N TYR A 838 -13.58 -13.56 -12.95
CA TYR A 838 -14.68 -13.47 -13.89
C TYR A 838 -14.67 -12.12 -14.60
N PHE A 839 -15.14 -12.11 -15.85
CA PHE A 839 -15.50 -10.90 -16.58
C PHE A 839 -16.69 -11.18 -17.50
N LYS A 840 -17.49 -10.16 -17.81
CA LYS A 840 -18.61 -10.28 -18.75
C LYS A 840 -18.35 -9.44 -20.00
N THR A 841 -18.42 -10.05 -21.18
CA THR A 841 -18.31 -9.33 -22.46
C THR A 841 -19.50 -8.39 -22.67
N LEU A 842 -19.28 -7.32 -23.42
CA LEU A 842 -20.30 -6.31 -23.68
C LEU A 842 -21.42 -6.81 -24.61
N SER A 843 -22.56 -6.13 -24.56
CA SER A 843 -23.66 -6.33 -25.50
C SER A 843 -23.27 -5.84 -26.91
N LEU A 844 -23.78 -6.53 -27.93
CA LEU A 844 -23.59 -6.15 -29.33
C LEU A 844 -24.53 -4.99 -29.74
N ASN A 845 -25.75 -4.95 -29.19
CA ASN A 845 -26.83 -4.08 -29.69
C ASN A 845 -27.27 -3.01 -28.67
N GLU A 846 -27.00 -3.21 -27.38
CA GLU A 846 -27.42 -2.32 -26.30
C GLU A 846 -26.23 -1.75 -25.53
N CYS A 847 -26.39 -0.58 -24.92
CA CYS A 847 -25.38 -0.07 -23.99
C CYS A 847 -25.84 -0.37 -22.57
N LEU A 848 -25.54 -1.59 -22.13
CA LEU A 848 -25.84 -2.04 -20.77
C LEU A 848 -24.89 -1.41 -19.76
N SER A 849 -25.35 -1.27 -18.51
CA SER A 849 -24.48 -0.78 -17.43
C SER A 849 -23.34 -1.74 -17.17
N SER A 850 -22.19 -1.20 -16.75
CA SER A 850 -21.02 -2.02 -16.42
C SER A 850 -21.35 -3.03 -15.34
N ASP A 851 -20.97 -4.29 -15.56
CA ASP A 851 -21.05 -5.33 -14.54
C ASP A 851 -20.12 -4.99 -13.36
N LYS A 852 -20.48 -5.42 -12.14
CA LYS A 852 -19.68 -5.19 -10.93
C LYS A 852 -18.25 -5.72 -11.03
N GLU A 853 -17.99 -6.71 -11.88
CA GLU A 853 -16.65 -7.25 -12.09
C GLU A 853 -15.79 -6.40 -13.05
N ASN A 854 -16.41 -5.49 -13.81
CA ASN A 854 -15.75 -4.74 -14.89
C ASN A 854 -15.36 -3.29 -14.49
N PHE A 855 -15.25 -2.98 -13.20
CA PHE A 855 -14.71 -1.70 -12.72
C PHE A 855 -14.21 -1.83 -11.27
N ALA A 856 -13.22 -1.04 -10.86
CA ALA A 856 -12.54 -1.15 -9.55
C ALA A 856 -12.11 0.22 -8.99
N ALA A 857 -11.71 0.24 -7.72
CA ALA A 857 -11.04 1.37 -7.08
C ALA A 857 -9.61 0.94 -6.73
N ILE A 858 -8.63 1.74 -7.14
CA ILE A 858 -7.20 1.49 -6.98
C ILE A 858 -6.53 2.75 -6.39
N ASN A 859 -5.26 2.63 -5.98
CA ASN A 859 -4.49 3.75 -5.40
C ASN A 859 -5.23 4.47 -4.25
N ILE A 860 -5.91 3.70 -3.39
CA ILE A 860 -6.70 4.23 -2.29
C ILE A 860 -5.75 4.73 -1.20
N ARG A 861 -5.81 6.03 -0.93
CA ARG A 861 -5.08 6.73 0.14
C ARG A 861 -6.07 7.21 1.20
N LYS A 862 -5.60 8.03 2.16
CA LYS A 862 -6.45 8.56 3.24
C LYS A 862 -7.51 9.55 2.76
N ASN A 863 -7.20 10.32 1.71
CA ASN A 863 -8.06 11.40 1.21
C ASN A 863 -8.28 11.38 -0.30
N GLU A 864 -7.82 10.34 -0.99
CA GLU A 864 -7.97 10.20 -2.44
C GLU A 864 -8.04 8.72 -2.84
N ALA A 865 -8.66 8.45 -3.99
CA ALA A 865 -8.66 7.14 -4.63
C ALA A 865 -8.74 7.32 -6.15
N THR A 866 -8.39 6.29 -6.91
CA THR A 866 -8.57 6.28 -8.38
C THR A 866 -9.61 5.23 -8.75
N LEU A 867 -10.68 5.64 -9.42
CA LEU A 867 -11.71 4.75 -9.95
C LEU A 867 -11.33 4.32 -11.38
N LEU A 868 -11.51 3.05 -11.69
CA LEU A 868 -11.09 2.41 -12.94
C LEU A 868 -12.27 1.67 -13.56
N SER A 869 -12.53 1.87 -14.85
CA SER A 869 -13.40 1.02 -15.67
C SER A 869 -12.57 0.06 -16.52
N LEU A 870 -12.98 -1.21 -16.59
CA LEU A 870 -12.33 -2.26 -17.41
C LEU A 870 -13.04 -2.47 -18.75
N ASN A 871 -14.26 -1.96 -18.88
CA ASN A 871 -15.02 -1.93 -20.13
C ASN A 871 -14.38 -1.01 -21.16
N GLN A 872 -14.35 -1.44 -22.42
CA GLN A 872 -13.98 -0.57 -23.53
C GLN A 872 -15.16 0.36 -23.90
N ALA A 873 -15.06 1.64 -23.56
CA ALA A 873 -16.07 2.66 -23.86
C ALA A 873 -15.44 3.96 -24.37
N LYS A 874 -16.26 4.83 -24.99
CA LYS A 874 -15.84 6.14 -25.50
C LYS A 874 -15.62 7.15 -24.38
N LEU A 875 -16.49 7.15 -23.38
CA LEU A 875 -16.41 8.04 -22.21
C LEU A 875 -16.87 7.30 -20.96
N TYR A 876 -16.36 7.75 -19.81
CA TYR A 876 -16.63 7.22 -18.49
C TYR A 876 -17.10 8.34 -17.56
N LYS A 877 -18.13 8.06 -16.77
CA LYS A 877 -18.60 8.94 -15.71
C LYS A 877 -18.79 8.13 -14.45
N PHE A 878 -18.13 8.55 -13.37
CA PHE A 878 -18.29 7.90 -12.07
C PHE A 878 -19.18 8.75 -11.16
N ARG A 879 -19.81 8.09 -10.20
CA ARG A 879 -20.37 8.75 -9.02
C ARG A 879 -19.97 7.99 -7.78
N TYR A 880 -19.77 8.70 -6.68
CA TYR A 880 -19.37 8.13 -5.40
C TYR A 880 -19.99 8.89 -4.23
N LYS A 881 -20.12 8.24 -3.08
CA LYS A 881 -20.53 8.84 -1.81
C LYS A 881 -20.04 8.05 -0.62
N GLU A 882 -20.00 8.65 0.56
CA GLU A 882 -19.75 7.91 1.81
C GLU A 882 -20.95 6.97 2.07
N ILE A 883 -20.71 5.78 2.64
CA ILE A 883 -21.72 4.70 2.69
C ILE A 883 -23.01 5.08 3.43
N LEU A 884 -22.92 6.02 4.38
CA LEU A 884 -24.04 6.55 5.17
C LEU A 884 -24.62 7.86 4.62
N ASP A 885 -23.99 8.43 3.59
CA ASP A 885 -24.46 9.65 2.96
C ASP A 885 -25.58 9.32 1.98
N GLU A 886 -26.58 10.18 1.88
CA GLU A 886 -27.69 10.03 0.94
C GLU A 886 -27.34 10.61 -0.44
N THR A 887 -26.44 11.59 -0.49
CA THR A 887 -26.14 12.38 -1.69
C THR A 887 -24.98 11.80 -2.50
N TRP A 888 -25.14 11.68 -3.83
CA TRP A 888 -24.08 11.24 -4.74
C TRP A 888 -23.22 12.42 -5.23
N ILE A 889 -21.90 12.26 -5.19
CA ILE A 889 -20.93 13.15 -5.83
C ILE A 889 -20.61 12.59 -7.22
N PHE A 890 -20.70 13.42 -8.26
CA PHE A 890 -20.46 13.01 -9.65
C PHE A 890 -19.10 13.51 -10.13
N THR A 891 -18.37 12.66 -10.85
CA THR A 891 -17.16 13.09 -11.55
C THR A 891 -17.51 13.74 -12.88
N ASP A 892 -16.57 14.51 -13.42
CA ASP A 892 -16.62 14.92 -14.82
C ASP A 892 -16.54 13.70 -15.75
N THR A 893 -17.07 13.87 -16.95
CA THR A 893 -16.99 12.86 -18.01
C THR A 893 -15.54 12.78 -18.51
N SER A 894 -14.97 11.59 -18.53
CA SER A 894 -13.57 11.34 -18.86
C SER A 894 -13.45 10.46 -20.10
N SER A 895 -12.52 10.77 -21.00
CA SER A 895 -12.09 9.85 -22.07
C SER A 895 -11.12 8.78 -21.56
N SER A 896 -10.52 9.01 -20.39
CA SER A 896 -9.70 8.03 -19.66
C SER A 896 -10.58 7.09 -18.83
N PRO A 897 -10.32 5.77 -18.84
CA PRO A 897 -11.00 4.83 -17.95
C PRO A 897 -10.60 4.98 -16.48
N LEU A 898 -9.56 5.78 -16.19
CA LEU A 898 -9.06 6.12 -14.86
C LEU A 898 -9.49 7.52 -14.45
N VAL A 899 -10.20 7.64 -13.34
CA VAL A 899 -10.67 8.92 -12.78
C VAL A 899 -10.25 9.04 -11.32
N LYS A 900 -9.45 10.07 -11.01
CA LYS A 900 -9.00 10.36 -9.64
C LYS A 900 -10.09 11.12 -8.87
N ILE A 901 -10.40 10.68 -7.66
CA ILE A 901 -11.31 11.35 -6.72
C ILE A 901 -10.53 11.77 -5.47
N ASN A 902 -10.76 13.00 -5.02
CA ASN A 902 -10.03 13.64 -3.93
C ASN A 902 -10.98 14.06 -2.80
N GLN A 903 -10.43 14.63 -1.73
CA GLN A 903 -11.18 15.15 -0.57
C GLN A 903 -12.02 14.09 0.15
N LEU A 904 -11.55 12.84 0.12
CA LEU A 904 -12.16 11.76 0.89
C LEU A 904 -11.79 11.89 2.37
N LYS A 905 -12.65 11.40 3.26
CA LYS A 905 -12.38 11.31 4.69
C LYS A 905 -11.49 10.10 4.98
N PRO A 906 -10.48 10.20 5.86
CA PRO A 906 -9.71 9.05 6.32
C PRO A 906 -10.59 8.00 7.01
N ASN A 907 -10.21 6.73 6.89
CA ASN A 907 -10.89 5.58 7.52
C ASN A 907 -12.39 5.41 7.17
N SER A 908 -12.88 6.04 6.11
CA SER A 908 -14.30 6.04 5.72
C SER A 908 -14.59 5.06 4.58
N PHE A 909 -15.77 4.43 4.62
CA PHE A 909 -16.27 3.58 3.53
C PHE A 909 -16.99 4.44 2.49
N TYR A 910 -16.61 4.25 1.23
CA TYR A 910 -17.22 4.89 0.08
C TYR A 910 -17.88 3.86 -0.82
N ILE A 911 -19.02 4.22 -1.39
CA ILE A 911 -19.73 3.48 -2.43
C ILE A 911 -19.59 4.24 -3.76
N TYR A 912 -19.40 3.54 -4.87
CA TYR A 912 -19.21 4.14 -6.20
C TYR A 912 -19.84 3.30 -7.32
N GLN A 913 -20.19 3.98 -8.41
CA GLN A 913 -20.80 3.42 -9.61
C GLN A 913 -20.21 4.08 -10.85
N VAL A 914 -20.25 3.38 -11.99
CA VAL A 914 -19.77 3.86 -13.28
C VAL A 914 -20.89 3.84 -14.33
N GLN A 915 -20.89 4.83 -15.19
CA GLN A 915 -21.72 4.93 -16.38
C GLN A 915 -20.79 5.14 -17.59
N THR A 916 -21.09 4.49 -18.71
CA THR A 916 -20.23 4.53 -19.89
C THR A 916 -21.00 4.96 -21.14
N LEU A 917 -20.34 5.71 -22.02
CA LEU A 917 -20.79 5.94 -23.39
C LEU A 917 -20.23 4.81 -24.26
N CYS A 918 -21.06 3.87 -24.67
CA CYS A 918 -20.61 2.71 -25.44
C CYS A 918 -20.24 3.08 -26.89
N ALA A 919 -19.63 2.13 -27.61
CA ALA A 919 -19.22 2.32 -29.00
C ALA A 919 -20.36 2.74 -29.95
N ASN A 920 -21.60 2.32 -29.64
CA ASN A 920 -22.84 2.65 -30.37
C ASN A 920 -23.44 4.04 -30.01
N ASN A 921 -22.68 4.92 -29.34
CA ASN A 921 -23.11 6.26 -28.90
C ASN A 921 -24.31 6.29 -27.93
N LYS A 922 -24.73 5.16 -27.37
CA LYS A 922 -25.72 5.12 -26.29
C LYS A 922 -25.00 5.22 -24.94
N ILE A 923 -25.66 5.87 -23.98
CA ILE A 923 -25.19 5.98 -22.60
C ILE A 923 -25.84 4.87 -21.80
N SER A 924 -25.06 4.13 -21.01
CA SER A 924 -25.58 3.09 -20.14
C SER A 924 -26.35 3.68 -18.95
N SER A 925 -27.11 2.88 -18.21
CA SER A 925 -27.43 3.25 -16.82
C SER A 925 -26.16 3.19 -15.95
N PHE A 926 -26.17 3.79 -14.75
CA PHE A 926 -25.11 3.57 -13.78
C PHE A 926 -25.08 2.09 -13.37
N SER A 927 -23.88 1.54 -13.22
CA SER A 927 -23.62 0.18 -12.76
C SER A 927 -24.26 -0.11 -11.40
N THR A 928 -24.31 -1.37 -11.00
CA THR A 928 -24.50 -1.70 -9.57
C THR A 928 -23.36 -1.09 -8.74
N SER A 929 -23.58 -0.88 -7.45
CA SER A 929 -22.59 -0.26 -6.57
C SER A 929 -21.44 -1.17 -6.19
N ARG A 930 -20.22 -0.63 -6.12
CA ARG A 930 -19.07 -1.20 -5.40
C ARG A 930 -18.67 -0.30 -4.25
N PHE A 931 -17.89 -0.83 -3.31
CA PHE A 931 -17.35 -0.06 -2.20
C PHE A 931 -15.84 -0.17 -2.08
N PHE A 932 -15.22 0.84 -1.45
CA PHE A 932 -13.83 0.83 -1.00
C PHE A 932 -13.73 1.57 0.35
N LYS A 933 -12.63 1.39 1.08
CA LYS A 933 -12.36 2.09 2.34
C LYS A 933 -11.07 2.89 2.22
N THR A 934 -11.12 4.18 2.55
CA THR A 934 -9.91 5.02 2.60
C THR A 934 -8.99 4.58 3.75
N ARG A 935 -7.70 4.89 3.62
CA ARG A 935 -6.70 4.57 4.65
C ARG A 935 -6.89 5.43 5.92
N GLU A 936 -6.39 4.95 7.05
CA GLU A 936 -6.35 5.71 8.31
C GLU A 936 -5.38 6.89 8.24
N ASP A 937 -5.60 7.91 9.05
CA ASP A 937 -4.71 9.08 9.14
C ASP A 937 -3.51 8.77 10.05
N CYS A 938 -2.30 9.00 9.57
CA CYS A 938 -1.06 8.83 10.35
C CYS A 938 -0.70 10.20 10.95
N GLN A 939 -1.25 10.51 12.13
CA GLN A 939 -0.99 11.73 12.91
C GLN A 939 -0.57 11.34 14.33
N PHE A 940 0.44 12.03 14.88
CA PHE A 940 0.77 11.98 16.31
C PHE A 940 -0.01 13.10 17.01
N ASP A 941 -1.32 12.91 17.17
CA ASP A 941 -2.17 13.94 17.78
C ASP A 941 -2.02 13.94 19.31
N THR A 942 -1.03 14.73 19.75
CA THR A 942 -0.76 15.17 21.12
C THR A 942 -0.21 14.15 22.12
N LEU A 943 0.62 14.65 23.05
CA LEU A 943 1.34 13.93 24.10
C LEU A 943 0.46 13.34 25.23
N GLN A 944 -0.85 13.15 25.00
CA GLN A 944 -1.68 12.33 25.89
C GLN A 944 -1.35 10.83 25.77
N ASP A 945 -0.76 10.42 24.64
CA ASP A 945 -0.38 9.04 24.39
C ASP A 945 1.02 8.68 24.89
N VAL A 946 1.78 9.63 25.45
CA VAL A 946 3.06 9.36 26.14
C VAL A 946 2.97 9.78 27.60
N GLY A 947 2.82 8.82 28.50
CA GLY A 947 2.94 9.02 29.94
C GLY A 947 4.40 9.31 30.31
N VAL A 948 4.65 10.36 31.09
CA VAL A 948 5.95 10.60 31.73
C VAL A 948 5.74 10.44 33.22
N PHE A 949 6.30 9.38 33.79
CA PHE A 949 6.19 9.05 35.21
C PHE A 949 7.55 9.24 35.86
N VAL A 950 7.62 10.06 36.91
CA VAL A 950 8.85 10.22 37.68
C VAL A 950 8.99 9.00 38.58
N VAL A 951 10.01 8.18 38.34
CA VAL A 951 10.30 6.99 39.16
C VAL A 951 11.07 7.42 40.41
N ASN A 952 12.07 8.28 40.24
CA ASN A 952 12.79 8.95 41.33
C ASN A 952 13.47 10.24 40.82
N ASP A 953 14.37 10.82 41.61
CA ASP A 953 15.06 12.08 41.31
C ASP A 953 16.08 12.01 40.15
N THR A 954 16.37 10.82 39.65
CA THR A 954 17.31 10.55 38.54
C THR A 954 16.73 9.66 37.44
N ILE A 955 15.51 9.12 37.61
CA ILE A 955 14.88 8.20 36.66
C ILE A 955 13.45 8.62 36.36
N ILE A 956 13.12 8.68 35.06
CA ILE A 956 11.74 8.76 34.58
C ILE A 956 11.37 7.52 33.74
N SER A 957 10.11 7.11 33.80
CA SER A 957 9.51 6.11 32.93
C SER A 957 8.68 6.81 31.86
N LEU A 958 8.98 6.54 30.59
CA LEU A 958 8.16 6.92 29.46
C LEU A 958 7.24 5.75 29.10
N GLN A 959 5.93 5.97 29.13
CA GLN A 959 4.93 4.98 28.73
C GLN A 959 4.24 5.40 27.44
N VAL A 960 4.06 4.50 26.47
CA VAL A 960 3.33 4.77 25.23
C VAL A 960 1.96 4.08 25.24
N ASN A 961 0.87 4.82 25.06
CA ASN A 961 -0.50 4.30 25.13
C ASN A 961 -1.14 4.01 23.75
N GLN A 962 -0.40 4.21 22.66
CA GLN A 962 -0.85 3.92 21.28
C GLN A 962 -0.72 2.42 20.95
N GLN A 963 -1.71 1.82 20.28
CA GLN A 963 -1.76 0.37 19.98
C GLN A 963 -1.40 -0.01 18.53
N ASN A 964 -1.32 0.97 17.61
CA ASN A 964 -1.14 0.72 16.17
C ASN A 964 0.06 1.49 15.57
N TYR A 965 1.28 1.18 16.02
CA TYR A 965 2.52 1.72 15.45
C TYR A 965 3.43 0.61 14.89
N PHE A 966 4.26 0.93 13.90
CA PHE A 966 5.37 0.07 13.48
C PHE A 966 6.63 0.40 14.28
N ARG A 967 6.91 1.69 14.44
CA ARG A 967 7.96 2.23 15.31
C ARG A 967 7.56 3.61 15.81
N ILE A 968 7.99 4.00 17.00
CA ILE A 968 7.83 5.34 17.58
C ILE A 968 9.21 5.83 17.96
N GLU A 969 9.51 7.08 17.63
CA GLU A 969 10.69 7.77 18.14
C GLU A 969 10.26 8.87 19.11
N ILE A 970 10.90 8.89 20.27
CA ILE A 970 10.79 9.96 21.26
C ILE A 970 12.14 10.62 21.35
N ARG A 971 12.15 11.95 21.33
CA ARG A 971 13.34 12.74 21.63
C ARG A 971 13.14 13.59 22.87
N TYR A 972 14.19 13.72 23.68
CA TYR A 972 14.19 14.60 24.84
C TYR A 972 15.53 15.31 25.02
N ARG A 973 15.53 16.50 25.64
CA ARG A 973 16.74 17.25 26.00
C ARG A 973 16.51 18.19 27.17
N GLU A 974 17.58 18.64 27.81
CA GLU A 974 17.50 19.69 28.82
C GLU A 974 16.98 20.98 28.16
N LYS A 975 15.99 21.63 28.77
CA LYS A 975 15.32 22.79 28.19
C LYS A 975 16.34 23.92 27.96
N GLY A 976 16.53 24.30 26.70
CA GLY A 976 17.50 25.32 26.28
C GLY A 976 18.78 24.78 25.64
N MET A 977 19.00 23.47 25.65
CA MET A 977 20.12 22.83 24.92
C MET A 977 19.77 22.58 23.45
N THR A 978 20.76 22.43 22.58
CA THR A 978 20.55 22.13 21.15
C THR A 978 20.40 20.65 20.85
N ASP A 979 21.09 19.81 21.61
CA ASP A 979 21.25 18.38 21.28
C ASP A 979 20.12 17.53 21.84
N TRP A 980 19.55 16.68 20.99
CA TRP A 980 18.44 15.78 21.35
C TRP A 980 18.94 14.37 21.62
N ILE A 981 18.42 13.75 22.68
CA ILE A 981 18.62 12.33 22.96
C ILE A 981 17.41 11.57 22.43
N LEU A 982 17.66 10.57 21.57
CA LEU A 982 16.64 9.78 20.89
C LEU A 982 16.41 8.43 21.58
N LYS A 983 15.15 8.02 21.67
CA LYS A 983 14.70 6.68 22.09
C LYS A 983 13.67 6.18 21.09
N SER A 984 13.69 4.88 20.81
CA SER A 984 12.75 4.26 19.87
C SER A 984 12.04 3.07 20.49
N PHE A 985 10.77 2.92 20.15
CA PHE A 985 9.92 1.76 20.44
C PHE A 985 9.54 1.12 19.11
N SER A 986 9.65 -0.19 18.99
CA SER A 986 9.21 -0.97 17.84
C SER A 986 7.97 -1.78 18.21
N LYS A 987 7.17 -2.14 17.21
CA LYS A 987 5.98 -2.97 17.43
C LYS A 987 6.35 -4.28 18.13
N GLY A 988 5.82 -4.48 19.34
CA GLY A 988 6.11 -5.65 20.19
C GLY A 988 6.97 -5.35 21.41
N ASP A 989 7.55 -4.15 21.52
CA ASP A 989 8.25 -3.70 22.71
C ASP A 989 7.28 -3.48 23.88
N ILE A 990 7.75 -3.68 25.11
CA ILE A 990 7.02 -3.25 26.31
C ILE A 990 6.86 -1.72 26.18
N PRO A 991 5.64 -1.18 26.32
CA PRO A 991 5.38 0.24 26.07
C PRO A 991 5.95 1.15 27.17
N ILE A 992 6.98 0.73 27.93
CA ILE A 992 7.56 1.44 29.07
C ILE A 992 9.08 1.44 28.92
N LEU A 993 9.70 2.60 29.06
CA LEU A 993 11.16 2.78 29.04
C LEU A 993 11.63 3.68 30.18
N GLU A 994 12.56 3.17 31.00
CA GLU A 994 13.24 3.97 32.02
C GLU A 994 14.43 4.74 31.44
N ILE A 995 14.55 6.01 31.80
CA ILE A 995 15.57 6.93 31.30
C ILE A 995 16.24 7.65 32.47
N GLN A 996 17.57 7.67 32.45
CA GLN A 996 18.40 8.45 33.37
C GLN A 996 18.33 9.94 33.01
N VAL A 997 18.01 10.77 33.99
CA VAL A 997 17.88 12.22 33.88
C VAL A 997 18.60 12.89 35.05
N LYS A 998 19.03 14.14 34.86
CA LYS A 998 19.67 14.91 35.92
C LYS A 998 18.64 15.40 36.92
N LYS A 999 19.01 15.35 38.20
CA LYS A 999 18.21 15.87 39.30
C LYS A 999 18.03 17.40 39.18
N ASN A 1000 16.81 17.87 39.44
CA ASN A 1000 16.43 19.29 39.46
C ASN A 1000 16.62 20.01 38.11
N VAL A 1001 16.37 19.33 36.99
CA VAL A 1001 16.52 19.88 35.63
C VAL A 1001 15.20 19.81 34.87
N LYS A 1002 14.90 20.85 34.08
CA LYS A 1002 13.75 20.87 33.16
C LYS A 1002 14.15 20.26 31.83
N TYR A 1003 13.32 19.38 31.32
CA TYR A 1003 13.50 18.71 30.03
C TYR A 1003 12.34 19.06 29.10
N GLU A 1004 12.62 19.10 27.81
CA GLU A 1004 11.62 19.12 26.74
C GLU A 1004 11.62 17.80 25.97
N LEU A 1005 10.44 17.35 25.54
CA LEU A 1005 10.19 16.04 24.95
C LEU A 1005 9.23 16.12 23.75
N GLN A 1006 9.50 15.38 22.68
CA GLN A 1006 8.67 15.29 21.47
C GLN A 1006 8.59 13.84 20.97
N GLY A 1007 7.48 13.47 20.31
CA GLY A 1007 7.26 12.14 19.74
C GLY A 1007 7.03 12.17 18.22
N LEU A 1008 7.35 11.07 17.55
CA LEU A 1008 7.15 10.82 16.12
C LEU A 1008 6.76 9.35 15.91
N VAL A 1009 5.75 9.06 15.08
CA VAL A 1009 5.33 7.69 14.72
C VAL A 1009 5.75 7.34 13.31
N TYR A 1010 6.25 6.11 13.14
CA TYR A 1010 6.43 5.42 11.88
C TYR A 1010 5.24 4.47 11.66
N CYS A 1011 4.48 4.74 10.61
CA CYS A 1011 3.38 3.89 10.15
C CYS A 1011 3.90 2.84 9.14
N ALA A 1012 3.22 1.71 9.02
CA ALA A 1012 3.53 0.74 7.95
C ALA A 1012 3.36 1.44 6.58
N ASP A 1013 4.37 1.33 5.70
CA ASP A 1013 4.52 1.98 4.38
C ASP A 1013 5.47 3.21 4.31
N ASN A 1014 6.48 3.35 5.19
CA ASN A 1014 7.50 4.42 5.14
C ASN A 1014 6.95 5.87 5.25
N ASN A 1015 5.73 6.05 5.76
CA ASN A 1015 5.20 7.36 6.10
C ASN A 1015 5.41 7.65 7.59
N ASN A 1016 6.05 8.79 7.88
CA ASN A 1016 6.34 9.27 9.22
C ASN A 1016 5.42 10.44 9.56
N SER A 1017 4.98 10.54 10.82
CA SER A 1017 4.38 11.78 11.32
C SER A 1017 5.44 12.90 11.38
N GLN A 1018 5.01 14.16 11.47
CA GLN A 1018 5.91 15.21 11.98
C GLN A 1018 6.18 14.99 13.47
N TRP A 1019 7.25 15.61 14.00
CA TRP A 1019 7.49 15.66 15.44
C TRP A 1019 6.35 16.42 16.12
N SER A 1020 5.88 15.90 17.25
CA SER A 1020 4.86 16.54 18.08
C SER A 1020 5.32 17.91 18.60
N GLU A 1021 4.37 18.73 19.07
CA GLU A 1021 4.70 19.87 19.94
C GLU A 1021 5.51 19.44 21.18
N SER A 1022 6.31 20.34 21.75
CA SER A 1022 7.19 20.03 22.88
C SER A 1022 6.45 19.97 24.22
N ARG A 1023 6.57 18.85 24.94
CA ARG A 1023 6.17 18.72 26.36
C ARG A 1023 7.32 19.10 27.27
N ILE A 1024 7.05 19.88 28.31
CA ILE A 1024 8.06 20.21 29.34
C ILE A 1024 7.76 19.42 30.61
N PHE A 1025 8.79 18.80 31.20
CA PHE A 1025 8.73 18.18 32.52
C PHE A 1025 9.95 18.57 33.38
N SER A 1026 9.87 18.37 34.69
CA SER A 1026 10.95 18.68 35.65
C SER A 1026 11.18 17.52 36.60
N THR A 1027 12.44 17.20 36.89
CA THR A 1027 12.81 16.24 37.93
C THR A 1027 12.72 16.92 39.31
N LEU A 1028 12.03 16.31 40.28
CA LEU A 1028 11.78 16.91 41.60
C LEU A 1028 13.05 16.92 42.46
N GLY A 1029 13.28 18.03 43.18
CA GLY A 1029 14.32 18.16 44.20
C GLY A 1029 13.80 17.76 45.58
N ASN A 1030 14.64 17.05 46.34
CA ASN A 1030 14.44 16.59 47.72
C ASN A 1030 13.32 17.29 48.52
N THR A 1031 12.22 16.58 48.72
CA THR A 1031 11.50 16.56 50.00
C THR A 1031 11.51 15.12 50.52
N ALA A 1032 11.72 15.01 51.83
CA ALA A 1032 12.08 13.83 52.61
C ALA A 1032 11.42 12.48 52.22
N ASN A 1033 12.20 11.41 52.41
CA ASN A 1033 11.77 10.02 52.48
C ASN A 1033 10.42 9.85 53.20
N LYS A 1034 9.38 9.59 52.40
CA LYS A 1034 8.35 8.59 52.68
C LYS A 1034 8.08 7.89 51.36
N ASN A 1035 8.28 6.58 51.31
CA ASN A 1035 7.77 5.75 50.23
C ASN A 1035 6.24 5.91 50.21
N PHE A 1036 5.73 6.72 49.29
CA PHE A 1036 4.31 6.72 48.95
C PHE A 1036 4.14 5.84 47.72
N GLU A 1037 3.75 4.59 47.93
CA GLU A 1037 3.13 3.84 46.86
C GLU A 1037 1.80 4.53 46.54
N PHE A 1038 1.56 4.95 45.30
CA PHE A 1038 0.25 5.43 44.85
C PHE A 1038 -0.76 4.26 44.68
N THR A 1039 -0.67 3.25 45.53
CA THR A 1039 -1.54 2.08 45.56
C THR A 1039 -2.55 2.26 46.70
N THR A 1040 -3.79 2.56 46.30
CA THR A 1040 -5.04 2.54 47.09
C THR A 1040 -5.43 3.80 47.90
N ILE A 1041 -6.11 4.75 47.23
CA ILE A 1041 -7.14 5.56 47.90
C ILE A 1041 -8.20 4.60 48.44
N LYS A 1042 -8.40 4.58 49.76
CA LYS A 1042 -9.43 3.78 50.42
C LYS A 1042 -10.67 4.63 50.62
N ILE A 1043 -11.82 4.09 50.24
CA ILE A 1043 -13.13 4.71 50.53
C ILE A 1043 -13.92 3.74 51.39
N PHE A 1044 -14.42 4.22 52.53
CA PHE A 1044 -15.22 3.38 53.42
C PHE A 1044 -16.22 4.24 54.22
N PRO A 1045 -17.41 3.71 54.53
CA PRO A 1045 -17.96 2.46 53.99
C PRO A 1045 -18.42 2.63 52.52
N ASN A 1046 -18.13 1.64 51.67
CA ASN A 1046 -18.66 1.54 50.31
C ASN A 1046 -19.06 0.08 50.02
N PRO A 1047 -20.36 -0.26 49.97
CA PRO A 1047 -21.52 0.65 50.02
C PRO A 1047 -21.70 1.36 51.37
N GLY A 1048 -22.31 2.55 51.39
CA GLY A 1048 -22.56 3.32 52.62
C GLY A 1048 -23.83 4.17 52.55
N ASN A 1049 -24.27 4.73 53.70
CA ASN A 1049 -25.51 5.54 53.78
C ASN A 1049 -25.33 6.88 54.53
N GLY A 1050 -24.11 7.29 54.89
CA GLY A 1050 -23.89 8.49 55.72
C GLY A 1050 -22.61 9.22 55.38
N LEU A 1051 -21.71 9.33 56.37
CA LEU A 1051 -20.36 9.85 56.17
C LEU A 1051 -19.55 8.87 55.32
N LEU A 1052 -18.84 9.41 54.32
CA LEU A 1052 -17.89 8.71 53.50
C LEU A 1052 -16.48 9.15 53.89
N ASP A 1053 -15.70 8.22 54.43
CA ASP A 1053 -14.30 8.46 54.75
C ASP A 1053 -13.44 8.16 53.53
N LEU A 1054 -12.58 9.11 53.18
CA LEU A 1054 -11.57 9.02 52.14
C LEU A 1054 -10.19 9.18 52.78
N ASP A 1055 -9.36 8.15 52.66
CA ASP A 1055 -7.95 8.22 53.04
C ASP A 1055 -7.14 8.67 51.82
N LEU A 1056 -6.70 9.93 51.83
CA LEU A 1056 -6.06 10.58 50.70
C LEU A 1056 -4.54 10.71 50.87
N PRO A 1057 -3.74 10.35 49.84
CA PRO A 1057 -2.29 10.46 49.92
C PRO A 1057 -1.78 11.91 49.80
N LEU A 1058 -2.60 12.85 49.29
CA LEU A 1058 -2.34 14.29 49.22
C LEU A 1058 -3.67 15.04 49.22
N SER A 1059 -3.67 16.33 49.58
CA SER A 1059 -4.84 17.20 49.43
C SER A 1059 -5.39 17.15 47.99
N ALA A 1060 -6.67 16.85 47.84
CA ALA A 1060 -7.31 16.64 46.55
C ALA A 1060 -8.73 17.20 46.51
N GLN A 1061 -9.15 17.61 45.30
CA GLN A 1061 -10.55 17.93 45.02
C GLN A 1061 -11.31 16.63 44.73
N VAL A 1062 -12.45 16.45 45.39
CA VAL A 1062 -13.35 15.32 45.20
C VAL A 1062 -14.63 15.80 44.53
N GLN A 1063 -14.93 15.27 43.36
CA GLN A 1063 -16.14 15.58 42.59
C GLN A 1063 -17.04 14.35 42.53
N VAL A 1064 -18.32 14.47 42.86
CA VAL A 1064 -19.28 13.35 42.87
C VAL A 1064 -20.19 13.46 41.66
N TYR A 1065 -20.20 12.43 40.82
CA TYR A 1065 -21.07 12.32 39.66
C TYR A 1065 -22.13 11.22 39.87
N ASP A 1066 -23.35 11.45 39.40
CA ASP A 1066 -24.35 10.38 39.30
C ASP A 1066 -24.02 9.39 38.16
N SER A 1067 -24.83 8.34 38.03
CA SER A 1067 -24.68 7.32 36.98
C SER A 1067 -24.89 7.84 35.54
N TYR A 1068 -25.46 9.04 35.39
CA TYR A 1068 -25.68 9.70 34.09
C TYR A 1068 -24.60 10.74 33.77
N GLY A 1069 -23.60 10.90 34.66
CA GLY A 1069 -22.48 11.83 34.48
C GLY A 1069 -22.77 13.26 34.91
N LYS A 1070 -23.88 13.52 35.62
CA LYS A 1070 -24.21 14.83 36.18
C LYS A 1070 -23.42 15.04 37.48
N LEU A 1071 -22.77 16.21 37.61
CA LEU A 1071 -22.03 16.59 38.80
C LEU A 1071 -23.01 16.98 39.91
N GLU A 1072 -22.98 16.24 41.02
CA GLU A 1072 -23.86 16.44 42.18
C GLU A 1072 -23.18 17.28 43.27
N TYR A 1073 -21.90 17.02 43.57
CA TYR A 1073 -21.17 17.75 44.62
C TYR A 1073 -19.67 17.90 44.33
N VAL A 1074 -19.04 18.89 44.96
CA VAL A 1074 -17.59 19.13 44.94
C VAL A 1074 -17.09 19.45 46.34
N PHE A 1075 -16.04 18.77 46.77
CA PHE A 1075 -15.39 18.94 48.07
C PHE A 1075 -13.88 19.13 47.90
N HIS A 1076 -13.22 19.74 48.87
CA HIS A 1076 -11.77 19.71 49.02
C HIS A 1076 -11.45 19.00 50.33
N LEU A 1077 -10.55 18.02 50.25
CA LEU A 1077 -10.06 17.29 51.40
C LEU A 1077 -8.55 17.42 51.45
N ASP A 1078 -8.01 17.59 52.66
CA ASP A 1078 -6.58 17.61 52.91
C ASP A 1078 -5.97 16.20 52.92
N GLU A 1079 -4.64 16.12 52.92
CA GLU A 1079 -3.90 14.86 53.06
C GLU A 1079 -4.29 14.11 54.34
N GLY A 1080 -4.49 12.80 54.22
CA GLY A 1080 -4.92 11.90 55.31
C GLY A 1080 -6.41 11.54 55.25
N LEU A 1081 -6.94 11.08 56.39
CA LEU A 1081 -8.33 10.65 56.51
C LEU A 1081 -9.27 11.87 56.58
N GLY A 1082 -10.12 12.04 55.57
CA GLY A 1082 -11.13 13.09 55.51
C GLY A 1082 -12.53 12.51 55.31
N SER A 1083 -13.51 13.00 56.07
CA SER A 1083 -14.91 12.57 55.98
C SER A 1083 -15.75 13.55 55.19
N VAL A 1084 -16.59 13.03 54.30
CA VAL A 1084 -17.57 13.82 53.52
C VAL A 1084 -18.97 13.35 53.85
N ASP A 1085 -19.86 14.29 54.19
CA ASP A 1085 -21.27 13.98 54.37
C ASP A 1085 -21.98 13.88 53.02
N ILE A 1086 -22.37 12.66 52.67
CA ILE A 1086 -23.13 12.33 51.46
C ILE A 1086 -24.52 11.78 51.80
N SER A 1087 -25.02 12.05 53.01
CA SER A 1087 -26.37 11.68 53.45
C SER A 1087 -27.47 12.18 52.51
N LYS A 1088 -27.24 13.33 51.85
CA LYS A 1088 -28.18 14.00 50.95
C LYS A 1088 -28.30 13.38 49.55
N LEU A 1089 -27.40 12.45 49.19
CA LEU A 1089 -27.51 11.72 47.92
C LEU A 1089 -28.64 10.69 47.98
N HIS A 1090 -29.40 10.58 46.90
CA HIS A 1090 -30.39 9.51 46.73
C HIS A 1090 -29.71 8.13 46.62
N GLN A 1091 -30.44 7.06 46.90
CA GLN A 1091 -29.93 5.69 46.74
C GLN A 1091 -29.54 5.44 45.27
N GLY A 1092 -28.33 4.94 45.03
CA GLY A 1092 -27.83 4.80 43.66
C GLY A 1092 -26.31 4.63 43.54
N VAL A 1093 -25.85 4.50 42.29
CA VAL A 1093 -24.43 4.40 41.95
C VAL A 1093 -23.89 5.78 41.59
N TYR A 1094 -22.81 6.18 42.26
CA TYR A 1094 -22.10 7.42 42.03
C TYR A 1094 -20.64 7.15 41.67
N TYR A 1095 -20.01 8.11 40.99
CA TYR A 1095 -18.60 8.09 40.65
C TYR A 1095 -17.90 9.29 41.29
N LEU A 1096 -16.96 9.02 42.20
CA LEU A 1096 -16.09 10.03 42.78
C LEU A 1096 -14.86 10.21 41.91
N LYS A 1097 -14.69 11.38 41.32
CA LYS A 1097 -13.45 11.80 40.66
C LYS A 1097 -12.62 12.60 41.66
N ILE A 1098 -11.46 12.05 42.02
CA ILE A 1098 -10.55 12.60 43.03
C ILE A 1098 -9.30 13.06 42.30
N GLY A 1099 -9.00 14.36 42.33
CA GLY A 1099 -7.90 14.96 41.58
C GLY A 1099 -7.06 15.93 42.39
N SER A 1100 -5.74 15.80 42.28
CA SER A 1100 -4.74 16.79 42.71
C SER A 1100 -3.91 17.24 41.51
N LYS A 1101 -2.91 18.11 41.72
CA LYS A 1101 -1.96 18.49 40.65
C LYS A 1101 -1.10 17.30 40.15
N SER A 1102 -1.01 16.23 40.93
CA SER A 1102 -0.10 15.10 40.71
C SER A 1102 -0.79 13.75 40.48
N PHE A 1103 -2.10 13.62 40.71
CA PHE A 1103 -2.86 12.42 40.34
C PHE A 1103 -4.34 12.71 40.07
N THR A 1104 -5.01 11.82 39.33
CA THR A 1104 -6.48 11.79 39.20
C THR A 1104 -6.95 10.35 39.25
N LYS A 1105 -7.96 10.05 40.06
CA LYS A 1105 -8.54 8.71 40.21
C LYS A 1105 -10.07 8.78 40.25
N CYS A 1106 -10.74 7.88 39.55
CA CYS A 1106 -12.19 7.70 39.62
C CYS A 1106 -12.52 6.45 40.44
N ILE A 1107 -13.43 6.56 41.39
CA ILE A 1107 -13.85 5.45 42.25
C ILE A 1107 -15.38 5.35 42.24
N ARG A 1108 -15.90 4.14 42.01
CA ARG A 1108 -17.33 3.86 42.10
C ARG A 1108 -17.75 3.78 43.57
N TYR A 1109 -18.79 4.51 43.92
CA TYR A 1109 -19.43 4.49 45.24
C TYR A 1109 -20.90 4.08 45.12
N ILE A 1110 -21.37 3.27 46.06
CA ILE A 1110 -22.74 2.79 46.10
C ILE A 1110 -23.40 3.39 47.36
N LYS A 1111 -24.37 4.28 47.14
CA LYS A 1111 -25.25 4.78 48.19
C LYS A 1111 -26.37 3.75 48.38
N ILE A 1112 -26.39 3.09 49.53
CA ILE A 1112 -27.42 2.11 49.91
C ILE A 1112 -28.52 2.74 50.76
#